data_AF-A0A661IRU9-F1
#
_entry.id   AF-A0A661IRU9-F1
#
_cell.length_a   1.000
_cell.length_b   1.000
_cell.length_c   1.000
_cell.angle_alpha   90.00
_cell.angle_beta   90.00
_cell.angle_gamma   90.00
#
_symmetry.space_group_name_H-M   'P 1'
#
loop_
_entity.id
_entity.type
_entity.pdbx_description
1 polymer ?
#
loop_
_entity_poly.entity_id
_entity_poly.type
_entity_poly.pdbx_seq_one_letter_code
_entity_poly.pdbx_strand_id
1 'polypeptide(L)'
;MLLLPQYEGLESSYEDIVYSFMRRQLSSNNYTIRIKKSGYIEIDSIIPSIQTGKTGEGKCDGYIFNSNSAKGLCALLELKTTGKIQEGIEQVRTYARGFTISTLSKEQQLFAQSLNDLKLISFDGKSLYLSIFNIKTKDENILINKVNITSSNAEELNKILFDEFPKTNYIKKINEDDLVKKTARIIRGHEKLQKNTALIMSLLASIYGATNEINYKVALEIIDDSQSSYDLKLNETYKNFLKELSDKNDIDKMERLYKDVAVNLYNLSKDQGIDLYGFIYEELASKERKKEQGEYYTPRHTIRPILKSVFDNYLGWNENELKEKIVLDPFCGSGGFLYEYIEHIKKKFTLTNIDIDIIAGESLWGFDKNNILAAYLNLFLAGDGSANVFRVKTSINWRKYFLYNVMKTKGKKQEELIRINDEISAKFALKQNLADINHHIKMLAKDVQITERDLENFFKEDSPIESFILNKLGLKSSNKDEKYLGNVDLLITNVPYGKVTEEKEQFIEHGKPIYGAALESNALRECIDYLKPEVKQGNRIIEKGGVCIAIIPDSILENSSEKKIRDYLISRCTIHAIIGLPPFTFSPYAMEKTYAIVFQKLAPEDFNYSRELDEVFFYDSISDGKANSKNRYKTDHIDKFTIKDLMGNEKKVNTYIHNDFDPCFESFDTSSYSYLSKLEWAWKKDFANLNKEWDQKRLTEVWKENEWIQLPGKKWGYYNLQRSKRSIQKEIKNDSLILKIKRYLDLNKIKLSDFNNNFIDYKEEILQSDMLDSNEHNKLLDATLIEIIDNKSFILFQIININDIDLIPSSFRYLGVRKEKLNFDKHLSNVKDKTYSSMDKMISEFAHDFTSDTMTSVRLGTEFTIIQGTQFSKKDAYQHPGDIAVFTAATNGPAYYVSENIPNKVMIVGPSLIWARKGAKAGTIQKYEKKISRTMYAPFYISDVSGIIKPYKEKLKLYDLDFIMIYIAGLVKHERQSEANNAQLNKTKLENLHILLPSIEIQISIGKKVRKLNK
;
A
#
# COMPACT_ATOMS: atom_id res chain seq x y z
N MET A 1 42.25 22.13 -12.30
CA MET A 1 41.32 21.71 -13.38
C MET A 1 41.03 20.24 -13.14
N LEU A 2 39.77 19.78 -13.10
CA LEU A 2 39.53 18.33 -12.97
C LEU A 2 39.97 17.67 -14.27
N LEU A 3 40.73 16.59 -14.15
CA LEU A 3 41.15 15.76 -15.27
C LEU A 3 40.22 14.57 -15.43
N LEU A 4 40.04 14.12 -16.67
CA LEU A 4 39.32 12.89 -16.99
C LEU A 4 39.87 11.72 -16.12
N PRO A 5 39.03 11.03 -15.34
CA PRO A 5 39.50 10.09 -14.33
C PRO A 5 40.00 8.78 -14.95
N GLN A 6 41.18 8.32 -14.52
CA GLN A 6 41.73 7.01 -14.92
C GLN A 6 41.18 5.89 -14.04
N TYR A 7 40.97 4.71 -14.63
CA TYR A 7 40.46 3.55 -13.90
C TYR A 7 41.05 2.22 -14.43
N GLU A 8 41.16 1.23 -13.55
CA GLU A 8 41.61 -0.15 -13.86
C GLU A 8 40.56 -1.15 -13.34
N GLY A 9 39.55 -1.53 -14.14
CA GLY A 9 38.54 -2.52 -13.70
C GLY A 9 37.28 -2.65 -14.57
N LEU A 10 36.30 -3.47 -14.12
CA LEU A 10 35.05 -3.84 -14.81
C LEU A 10 33.92 -2.76 -14.72
N GLU A 11 33.13 -2.66 -15.79
CA GLU A 11 32.17 -1.59 -16.21
C GLU A 11 31.37 -0.80 -15.16
N SER A 12 30.80 -1.41 -14.12
CA SER A 12 29.66 -0.77 -13.43
C SER A 12 29.99 0.45 -12.55
N SER A 13 31.20 0.58 -11.99
CA SER A 13 31.56 1.65 -11.03
C SER A 13 32.29 2.85 -11.63
N TYR A 14 32.99 2.71 -12.77
CA TYR A 14 33.73 3.83 -13.36
C TYR A 14 32.86 4.69 -14.28
N GLU A 15 31.84 4.12 -14.91
CA GLU A 15 30.89 4.87 -15.74
C GLU A 15 30.25 6.02 -14.95
N ASP A 16 29.82 5.74 -13.70
CA ASP A 16 29.24 6.74 -12.80
C ASP A 16 30.20 7.91 -12.52
N ILE A 17 31.50 7.64 -12.43
CA ILE A 17 32.57 8.62 -12.21
C ILE A 17 32.75 9.48 -13.46
N VAL A 18 32.87 8.85 -14.64
CA VAL A 18 33.03 9.54 -15.92
C VAL A 18 31.80 10.39 -16.26
N TYR A 19 30.60 9.90 -15.98
CA TYR A 19 29.36 10.65 -16.17
C TYR A 19 29.26 11.86 -15.24
N SER A 20 29.60 11.69 -13.96
CA SER A 20 29.62 12.81 -13.00
C SER A 20 30.62 13.89 -13.44
N PHE A 21 31.80 13.48 -13.88
CA PHE A 21 32.83 14.36 -14.44
C PHE A 21 32.34 15.14 -15.66
N MET A 22 31.87 14.44 -16.70
CA MET A 22 31.40 15.08 -17.95
C MET A 22 30.24 16.02 -17.68
N ARG A 23 29.29 15.62 -16.81
CA ARG A 23 28.11 16.42 -16.49
C ARG A 23 28.47 17.72 -15.78
N ARG A 24 29.43 17.69 -14.86
CA ARG A 24 29.94 18.89 -14.18
C ARG A 24 30.50 19.89 -15.19
N GLN A 25 31.32 19.42 -16.13
CA GLN A 25 31.99 20.29 -17.10
C GLN A 25 31.05 20.82 -18.18
N LEU A 26 30.08 20.02 -18.65
CA LEU A 26 29.18 20.42 -19.73
C LEU A 26 27.96 21.22 -19.26
N SER A 27 27.50 21.00 -18.03
CA SER A 27 26.36 21.76 -17.48
C SER A 27 26.70 23.24 -17.24
N SER A 28 27.97 23.56 -16.96
CA SER A 28 28.42 24.97 -16.84
C SER A 28 28.30 25.73 -18.16
N ASN A 29 28.20 25.00 -19.28
CA ASN A 29 28.01 25.52 -20.63
C ASN A 29 26.59 25.28 -21.19
N ASN A 30 25.61 25.01 -20.33
CA ASN A 30 24.19 24.80 -20.68
C ASN A 30 23.91 23.58 -21.59
N TYR A 31 24.82 22.61 -21.64
CA TYR A 31 24.54 21.31 -22.27
C TYR A 31 23.91 20.36 -21.26
N THR A 32 23.03 19.49 -21.76
CA THR A 32 22.48 18.38 -20.97
C THR A 32 23.09 17.07 -21.43
N ILE A 33 23.71 16.35 -20.49
CA ILE A 33 24.12 14.97 -20.72
C ILE A 33 23.00 14.04 -20.24
N ARG A 34 22.70 13.04 -21.08
CA ARG A 34 21.73 12.00 -20.86
C ARG A 34 22.43 10.66 -21.07
N ILE A 35 22.53 9.84 -20.04
CA ILE A 35 23.24 8.56 -20.07
C ILE A 35 22.28 7.38 -20.22
N LYS A 36 22.74 6.29 -20.82
CA LYS A 36 21.96 5.07 -21.07
C LYS A 36 21.20 4.55 -19.84
N LYS A 37 21.84 4.60 -18.66
CA LYS A 37 21.27 4.15 -17.38
C LYS A 37 20.07 4.97 -16.88
N SER A 38 19.90 6.22 -17.32
CA SER A 38 18.76 7.06 -16.95
C SER A 38 17.62 7.07 -17.98
N GLY A 39 17.74 6.26 -19.05
CA GLY A 39 16.66 5.89 -19.98
C GLY A 39 16.17 7.00 -20.90
N TYR A 40 16.52 6.96 -22.19
CA TYR A 40 16.12 7.99 -23.17
C TYR A 40 15.67 7.37 -24.50
N ILE A 41 14.41 6.95 -24.54
CA ILE A 41 13.79 6.21 -25.65
C ILE A 41 13.74 7.02 -26.95
N GLU A 42 13.65 8.35 -26.87
CA GLU A 42 13.49 9.23 -28.04
C GLU A 42 14.65 9.14 -29.05
N ILE A 43 15.90 8.95 -28.63
CA ILE A 43 17.05 8.85 -29.55
C ILE A 43 17.33 7.39 -29.90
N ASP A 44 17.30 6.49 -28.92
CA ASP A 44 17.56 5.06 -29.13
C ASP A 44 16.59 4.43 -30.14
N SER A 45 15.35 4.91 -30.22
CA SER A 45 14.35 4.44 -31.20
C SER A 45 14.54 5.05 -32.59
N ILE A 46 15.24 6.18 -32.70
CA ILE A 46 15.44 6.91 -33.95
C ILE A 46 16.80 6.59 -34.58
N ILE A 47 17.84 6.26 -33.79
CA ILE A 47 19.16 5.84 -34.31
C ILE A 47 18.98 4.60 -35.19
N PRO A 48 19.25 4.65 -36.49
CA PRO A 48 19.02 3.52 -37.39
C PRO A 48 20.10 2.44 -37.21
N SER A 49 19.72 1.15 -37.21
CA SER A 49 20.72 0.08 -37.36
C SER A 49 21.31 0.11 -38.77
N ILE A 50 22.66 0.07 -38.84
CA ILE A 50 23.41 -0.05 -40.09
C ILE A 50 23.03 -1.27 -40.92
N GLN A 51 22.61 -2.36 -40.27
CA GLN A 51 22.34 -3.62 -40.96
C GLN A 51 20.93 -3.69 -41.57
N THR A 52 19.92 -3.11 -40.93
CA THR A 52 18.51 -3.32 -41.32
C THR A 52 17.78 -2.06 -41.75
N GLY A 53 18.30 -0.87 -41.40
CA GLY A 53 17.71 0.42 -41.75
C GLY A 53 16.34 0.73 -41.15
N LYS A 54 15.74 -0.21 -40.38
CA LYS A 54 14.34 -0.12 -39.93
C LYS A 54 14.16 -0.14 -38.40
N THR A 55 15.16 -0.57 -37.62
CA THR A 55 15.10 -0.55 -36.14
C THR A 55 16.50 -0.35 -35.54
N GLY A 56 16.63 0.57 -34.59
CA GLY A 56 17.87 0.91 -33.90
C GLY A 56 18.17 0.02 -32.71
N GLU A 57 19.15 -0.88 -32.82
CA GLU A 57 19.71 -1.60 -31.65
C GLU A 57 20.97 -0.93 -31.08
N GLY A 58 21.32 0.27 -31.57
CA GLY A 58 22.51 0.98 -31.12
C GLY A 58 22.27 1.90 -29.93
N LYS A 59 22.45 1.39 -28.70
CA LYS A 59 22.39 2.22 -27.48
C LYS A 59 23.78 2.74 -27.13
N CYS A 60 24.03 4.01 -27.46
CA CYS A 60 25.21 4.71 -26.99
C CYS A 60 25.15 4.90 -25.48
N ASP A 61 26.29 4.85 -24.80
CA ASP A 61 26.34 4.96 -23.34
C ASP A 61 25.98 6.36 -22.83
N GLY A 62 26.15 7.39 -23.66
CA GLY A 62 25.74 8.76 -23.37
C GLY A 62 25.43 9.60 -24.61
N TYR A 63 24.51 10.53 -24.43
CA TYR A 63 24.05 11.50 -25.41
C TYR A 63 24.18 12.90 -24.83
N ILE A 64 24.75 13.82 -25.59
CA ILE A 64 24.93 15.22 -25.17
C ILE A 64 24.06 16.10 -26.06
N PHE A 65 23.31 17.00 -25.42
CA PHE A 65 22.37 17.89 -26.09
C PHE A 65 22.67 19.35 -25.79
N ASN A 66 22.56 20.19 -26.81
CA ASN A 66 22.53 21.65 -26.69
C ASN A 66 21.09 22.20 -26.49
N SER A 67 20.10 21.30 -26.41
CA SER A 67 18.71 21.62 -26.06
C SER A 67 18.08 20.48 -25.22
N ASN A 68 16.79 20.56 -24.88
CA ASN A 68 16.06 19.49 -24.17
C ASN A 68 15.16 18.69 -25.10
N SER A 69 15.20 18.99 -26.40
CA SER A 69 14.63 18.14 -27.44
C SER A 69 15.69 17.20 -28.00
N ALA A 70 15.24 16.05 -28.50
CA ALA A 70 16.07 15.08 -29.21
C ALA A 70 16.83 15.72 -30.40
N LYS A 71 16.24 16.73 -31.06
CA LYS A 71 16.83 17.47 -32.18
C LYS A 71 18.07 18.29 -31.79
N GLY A 72 18.29 18.53 -30.49
CA GLY A 72 19.51 19.18 -29.99
C GLY A 72 20.68 18.24 -29.78
N LEU A 73 20.61 16.99 -30.23
CA LEU A 73 21.70 16.04 -30.12
C LEU A 73 22.94 16.59 -30.86
N CYS A 74 24.06 16.69 -30.15
CA CYS A 74 25.30 17.23 -30.69
C CYS A 74 26.53 16.35 -30.42
N ALA A 75 26.43 15.36 -29.53
CA ALA A 75 27.50 14.39 -29.34
C ALA A 75 27.01 13.03 -28.84
N LEU A 76 27.80 11.99 -29.15
CA LEU A 76 27.67 10.61 -28.73
C LEU A 76 28.88 10.23 -27.85
N LEU A 77 28.63 9.52 -26.75
CA LEU A 77 29.65 9.07 -25.80
C LEU A 77 29.54 7.56 -25.59
N GLU A 78 30.59 6.82 -25.95
CA GLU A 78 30.70 5.38 -25.69
C GLU A 78 31.78 5.10 -24.63
N LEU A 79 31.46 4.23 -23.68
CA LEU A 79 32.39 3.80 -22.64
C LEU A 79 32.73 2.32 -22.81
N LYS A 80 33.99 1.95 -22.59
CA LYS A 80 34.45 0.56 -22.70
C LYS A 80 35.29 0.12 -21.53
N THR A 81 35.30 -1.18 -21.28
CA THR A 81 36.28 -1.78 -20.36
C THR A 81 37.70 -1.45 -20.83
N THR A 82 38.60 -1.18 -19.88
CA THR A 82 39.98 -0.76 -20.17
C THR A 82 40.71 -1.70 -21.12
N GLY A 83 41.34 -1.13 -22.15
CA GLY A 83 42.02 -1.85 -23.22
C GLY A 83 41.15 -2.08 -24.47
N LYS A 84 39.84 -1.82 -24.41
CA LYS A 84 38.89 -2.03 -25.51
C LYS A 84 38.44 -0.75 -26.22
N ILE A 85 39.24 0.33 -26.17
CA ILE A 85 38.92 1.60 -26.85
C ILE A 85 38.59 1.42 -28.35
N GLN A 86 39.21 0.47 -29.04
CA GLN A 86 38.94 0.21 -30.46
C GLN A 86 37.49 -0.24 -30.70
N GLU A 87 36.96 -1.11 -29.84
CA GLU A 87 35.56 -1.56 -29.90
C GLU A 87 34.61 -0.36 -29.70
N GLY A 88 34.97 0.56 -28.79
CA GLY A 88 34.18 1.78 -28.54
C GLY A 88 34.19 2.76 -29.72
N ILE A 89 35.34 2.94 -30.38
CA ILE A 89 35.48 3.77 -31.59
C ILE A 89 34.60 3.21 -32.73
N GLU A 90 34.65 1.90 -32.96
CA GLU A 90 33.85 1.24 -33.98
C GLU A 90 32.36 1.37 -33.69
N GLN A 91 31.97 1.23 -32.43
CA GLN A 91 30.59 1.33 -32.00
C GLN A 91 30.02 2.75 -32.13
N VAL A 92 30.75 3.79 -31.66
CA VAL A 92 30.28 5.18 -31.78
C VAL A 92 30.20 5.64 -33.25
N ARG A 93 31.13 5.19 -34.11
CA ARG A 93 31.07 5.43 -35.57
C ARG A 93 29.90 4.73 -36.23
N THR A 94 29.60 3.50 -35.80
CA THR A 94 28.45 2.73 -36.26
C THR A 94 27.16 3.49 -35.97
N TYR A 95 27.02 4.08 -34.77
CA TYR A 95 25.86 4.91 -34.44
C TYR A 95 25.76 6.17 -35.30
N ALA A 96 26.88 6.87 -35.51
CA ALA A 96 26.91 8.09 -36.32
C ALA A 96 26.54 7.83 -37.79
N ARG A 97 27.12 6.77 -38.39
CA ARG A 97 26.82 6.35 -39.77
C ARG A 97 25.39 5.84 -39.93
N GLY A 98 24.77 5.35 -38.85
CA GLY A 98 23.35 5.01 -38.80
C GLY A 98 22.46 6.09 -39.39
N PHE A 99 22.73 7.36 -39.06
CA PHE A 99 21.97 8.52 -39.55
C PHE A 99 22.14 8.82 -41.05
N THR A 100 22.98 8.08 -41.77
CA THR A 100 23.38 8.39 -43.17
C THR A 100 23.02 7.30 -44.17
N ILE A 101 22.33 6.24 -43.73
CA ILE A 101 21.95 5.11 -44.59
C ILE A 101 20.86 5.54 -45.58
N SER A 102 20.77 4.94 -46.76
CA SER A 102 19.76 5.25 -47.77
C SER A 102 18.35 4.71 -47.44
N THR A 103 18.23 3.78 -46.50
CA THR A 103 17.00 3.03 -46.19
C THR A 103 16.22 3.57 -44.98
N LEU A 104 16.51 4.80 -44.53
CA LEU A 104 15.84 5.43 -43.40
C LEU A 104 14.34 5.58 -43.63
N SER A 105 13.55 5.35 -42.58
CA SER A 105 12.13 5.72 -42.58
C SER A 105 11.96 7.24 -42.73
N LYS A 106 10.79 7.68 -43.17
CA LYS A 106 10.50 9.12 -43.37
C LYS A 106 10.73 9.95 -42.10
N GLU A 107 10.43 9.39 -40.92
CA GLU A 107 10.66 10.04 -39.63
C GLU A 107 12.16 10.16 -39.29
N GLN A 108 12.93 9.08 -39.51
CA GLN A 108 14.39 9.09 -39.31
C GLN A 108 15.11 10.01 -40.29
N GLN A 109 14.63 10.11 -41.53
CA GLN A 109 15.14 11.08 -42.51
C GLN A 109 14.96 12.51 -42.03
N LEU A 110 13.76 12.86 -41.54
CA LEU A 110 13.49 14.20 -41.00
C LEU A 110 14.32 14.50 -39.75
N PHE A 111 14.55 13.51 -38.90
CA PHE A 111 15.41 13.65 -37.73
C PHE A 111 16.88 13.84 -38.12
N ALA A 112 17.43 12.98 -38.97
CA ALA A 112 18.81 13.07 -39.44
C ALA A 112 19.09 14.38 -40.19
N GLN A 113 18.12 14.89 -40.96
CA GLN A 113 18.20 16.20 -41.61
C GLN A 113 18.25 17.38 -40.63
N SER A 114 17.65 17.21 -39.44
CA SER A 114 17.63 18.24 -38.39
C SER A 114 18.90 18.29 -37.54
N LEU A 115 19.74 17.26 -37.62
CA LEU A 115 20.99 17.18 -36.88
C LEU A 115 22.09 18.01 -37.56
N ASN A 116 22.93 18.61 -36.73
CA ASN A 116 24.21 19.19 -37.14
C ASN A 116 25.32 18.14 -37.01
N ASP A 117 26.57 18.55 -37.21
CA ASP A 117 27.73 17.68 -37.01
C ASP A 117 27.74 17.07 -35.61
N LEU A 118 27.98 15.75 -35.55
CA LEU A 118 28.02 14.99 -34.32
C LEU A 118 29.44 14.83 -33.83
N LYS A 119 29.67 15.14 -32.56
CA LYS A 119 30.95 14.84 -31.89
C LYS A 119 30.91 13.40 -31.38
N LEU A 120 31.87 12.58 -31.78
CA LEU A 120 31.96 11.17 -31.40
C LEU A 120 33.04 11.01 -30.34
N ILE A 121 32.67 10.55 -29.15
CA ILE A 121 33.57 10.39 -28.01
C ILE A 121 33.59 8.92 -27.63
N SER A 122 34.78 8.34 -27.48
CA SER A 122 34.96 7.02 -26.89
C SER A 122 36.02 7.07 -25.80
N PHE A 123 35.77 6.42 -24.66
CA PHE A 123 36.70 6.37 -23.54
C PHE A 123 36.68 5.01 -22.84
N ASP A 124 37.85 4.41 -22.60
CA ASP A 124 37.94 3.07 -21.98
C ASP A 124 38.50 3.08 -20.54
N GLY A 125 38.60 4.25 -19.91
CA GLY A 125 39.24 4.41 -18.61
C GLY A 125 40.72 4.76 -18.68
N LYS A 126 41.39 4.59 -19.83
CA LYS A 126 42.79 5.00 -20.04
C LYS A 126 43.06 5.73 -21.36
N SER A 127 42.32 5.43 -22.42
CA SER A 127 42.51 6.01 -23.75
C SER A 127 41.27 6.80 -24.18
N LEU A 128 41.49 7.97 -24.80
CA LEU A 128 40.43 8.84 -25.32
C LEU A 128 40.44 8.88 -26.84
N TYR A 129 39.24 8.92 -27.42
CA TYR A 129 38.99 9.20 -28.82
C TYR A 129 37.97 10.33 -28.97
N LEU A 130 38.22 11.24 -29.92
CA LEU A 130 37.32 12.34 -30.26
C LEU A 130 37.36 12.62 -31.76
N SER A 131 36.20 12.66 -32.41
CA SER A 131 36.06 13.12 -33.81
C SER A 131 34.79 13.93 -34.01
N ILE A 132 34.72 14.65 -35.13
CA ILE A 132 33.52 15.34 -35.62
C ILE A 132 33.06 14.63 -36.88
N PHE A 133 31.82 14.14 -36.88
CA PHE A 133 31.20 13.43 -37.99
C PHE A 133 30.12 14.29 -38.63
N ASN A 134 30.29 14.62 -39.92
CA ASN A 134 29.30 15.36 -40.69
C ASN A 134 28.27 14.38 -41.26
N ILE A 135 27.02 14.47 -40.78
CA ILE A 135 25.95 13.56 -41.20
C ILE A 135 25.62 13.74 -42.70
N LYS A 136 25.78 14.94 -43.26
CA LYS A 136 25.39 15.25 -44.64
C LYS A 136 26.43 14.78 -45.65
N THR A 137 27.71 15.04 -45.41
CA THR A 137 28.80 14.65 -46.32
C THR A 137 29.33 13.24 -46.03
N LYS A 138 29.05 12.71 -44.82
CA LYS A 138 29.57 11.45 -44.28
C LYS A 138 31.07 11.46 -43.97
N ASP A 139 31.68 12.65 -43.95
CA ASP A 139 33.08 12.81 -43.60
C ASP A 139 33.28 12.83 -42.08
N GLU A 140 34.42 12.29 -41.65
CA GLU A 140 34.83 12.27 -40.25
C GLU A 140 36.17 12.98 -40.09
N ASN A 141 36.20 14.05 -39.30
CA ASN A 141 37.42 14.75 -38.91
C ASN A 141 37.89 14.28 -37.53
N ILE A 142 39.05 13.62 -37.43
CA ILE A 142 39.55 13.05 -36.18
C ILE A 142 40.38 14.11 -35.45
N LEU A 143 39.93 14.48 -34.24
CA LEU A 143 40.62 15.45 -33.38
C LEU A 143 41.60 14.77 -32.41
N ILE A 144 41.20 13.62 -31.85
CA ILE A 144 42.03 12.80 -30.96
C ILE A 144 41.95 11.35 -31.43
N ASN A 145 43.05 10.82 -31.94
CA ASN A 145 43.13 9.45 -32.45
C ASN A 145 43.73 8.49 -31.42
N LYS A 146 42.91 7.96 -30.50
CA LYS A 146 43.27 6.92 -29.53
C LYS A 146 44.54 7.27 -28.74
N VAL A 147 44.45 8.30 -27.91
CA VAL A 147 45.59 8.75 -27.08
C VAL A 147 45.43 8.23 -25.66
N ASN A 148 46.47 7.57 -25.13
CA ASN A 148 46.52 7.19 -23.71
C ASN A 148 46.66 8.44 -22.87
N ILE A 149 45.76 8.60 -21.91
CA ILE A 149 45.82 9.66 -20.91
C ILE A 149 46.96 9.31 -19.96
N THR A 150 47.91 10.21 -19.82
CA THR A 150 48.99 10.18 -18.83
C THR A 150 48.96 11.49 -18.06
N SER A 151 49.63 11.54 -16.91
CA SER A 151 49.75 12.78 -16.12
C SER A 151 50.35 13.95 -16.92
N SER A 152 51.15 13.68 -17.95
CA SER A 152 51.81 14.69 -18.79
C SER A 152 50.94 15.27 -19.92
N ASN A 153 49.89 14.58 -20.38
CA ASN A 153 49.06 15.02 -21.52
C ASN A 153 47.58 15.24 -21.17
N ALA A 154 47.15 14.91 -19.94
CA ALA A 154 45.75 14.96 -19.55
C ALA A 154 45.13 16.37 -19.62
N GLU A 155 45.86 17.43 -19.29
CA GLU A 155 45.35 18.80 -19.35
C GLU A 155 45.04 19.24 -20.78
N GLU A 156 45.96 18.98 -21.70
CA GLU A 156 45.81 19.30 -23.12
C GLU A 156 44.63 18.56 -23.75
N LEU A 157 44.52 17.25 -23.49
CA LEU A 157 43.41 16.42 -24.00
C LEU A 157 42.04 16.88 -23.47
N ASN A 158 41.96 17.28 -22.19
CA ASN A 158 40.72 17.82 -21.64
C ASN A 158 40.34 19.15 -22.28
N LYS A 159 41.33 20.03 -22.56
CA LYS A 159 41.08 21.29 -23.24
C LYS A 159 40.50 21.07 -24.63
N ILE A 160 41.13 20.20 -25.43
CA ILE A 160 40.65 19.84 -26.77
C ILE A 160 39.22 19.28 -26.72
N LEU A 161 38.90 18.44 -25.72
CA LEU A 161 37.55 17.86 -25.58
C LEU A 161 36.48 18.90 -25.25
N PHE A 162 36.75 19.87 -24.38
CA PHE A 162 35.73 20.82 -23.90
C PHE A 162 35.62 22.10 -24.73
N ASP A 163 36.65 22.49 -25.48
CA ASP A 163 36.58 23.61 -26.44
C ASP A 163 35.50 23.37 -27.51
N GLU A 164 35.19 22.10 -27.78
CA GLU A 164 34.12 21.65 -28.67
C GLU A 164 32.69 21.83 -28.11
N PHE A 165 32.53 22.25 -26.85
CA PHE A 165 31.22 22.47 -26.20
C PHE A 165 31.08 23.87 -25.57
N PRO A 166 30.96 24.94 -26.39
CA PRO A 166 30.83 26.33 -25.91
C PRO A 166 29.42 26.66 -25.37
N LYS A 167 29.28 27.64 -24.47
CA LYS A 167 28.00 28.00 -23.78
C LYS A 167 26.80 28.20 -24.72
N THR A 168 25.62 27.66 -24.37
CA THR A 168 24.36 27.73 -25.17
C THR A 168 23.16 28.37 -24.42
N ASN A 169 22.03 28.69 -25.09
CA ASN A 169 20.91 29.52 -24.53
C ASN A 169 19.57 28.79 -24.23
N TYR A 170 19.49 27.47 -23.97
CA TYR A 170 18.22 26.67 -23.97
C TYR A 170 17.64 26.22 -22.58
N ILE A 171 16.28 26.02 -22.42
CA ILE A 171 15.49 25.70 -21.17
C ILE A 171 14.59 24.40 -21.25
N LYS A 172 14.36 23.59 -20.16
CA LYS A 172 13.84 22.17 -20.06
C LYS A 172 12.33 21.81 -20.22
N LYS A 173 12.04 20.55 -20.68
CA LYS A 173 10.74 19.81 -20.84
C LYS A 173 10.04 19.53 -19.50
N ILE A 174 8.71 19.62 -19.43
CA ILE A 174 7.89 19.59 -18.19
C ILE A 174 7.78 18.16 -17.61
N ASN A 175 8.08 18.02 -16.31
CA ASN A 175 8.05 16.77 -15.52
C ASN A 175 6.70 16.64 -14.76
N GLU A 176 6.19 15.42 -14.50
CA GLU A 176 5.01 15.17 -13.63
C GLU A 176 5.21 15.77 -12.24
N ASP A 177 6.42 15.64 -11.67
CA ASP A 177 6.82 16.34 -10.45
C ASP A 177 6.67 17.86 -10.58
N ASP A 178 6.90 18.41 -11.77
CA ASP A 178 6.79 19.84 -12.02
C ASP A 178 5.32 20.26 -12.12
N LEU A 179 4.44 19.43 -12.69
CA LEU A 179 2.99 19.69 -12.66
C LEU A 179 2.46 19.63 -11.23
N VAL A 180 2.86 18.64 -10.42
CA VAL A 180 2.49 18.56 -8.99
C VAL A 180 3.01 19.78 -8.23
N LYS A 181 4.28 20.15 -8.42
CA LYS A 181 4.87 21.37 -7.80
C LYS A 181 4.20 22.65 -8.30
N LYS A 182 3.82 22.72 -9.57
CA LYS A 182 3.14 23.87 -10.19
C LYS A 182 1.72 24.01 -9.63
N THR A 183 0.99 22.90 -9.51
CA THR A 183 -0.32 22.82 -8.84
C THR A 183 -0.21 23.36 -7.42
N ALA A 184 0.72 22.81 -6.64
CA ALA A 184 0.97 23.25 -5.27
C ALA A 184 1.37 24.73 -5.21
N ARG A 185 2.11 25.24 -6.20
CA ARG A 185 2.50 26.66 -6.26
C ARG A 185 1.30 27.58 -6.54
N ILE A 186 0.40 27.20 -7.45
CA ILE A 186 -0.78 28.01 -7.79
C ILE A 186 -1.78 28.05 -6.61
N ILE A 187 -1.88 26.97 -5.85
CA ILE A 187 -2.81 26.83 -4.71
C ILE A 187 -2.24 27.38 -3.39
N ARG A 188 -0.98 27.82 -3.36
CA ARG A 188 -0.37 28.45 -2.17
C ARG A 188 -1.11 29.75 -1.79
N GLY A 189 -1.36 29.91 -0.49
CA GLY A 189 -1.92 31.12 0.08
C GLY A 189 -3.44 31.15 0.28
N HIS A 190 -4.16 30.05 0.01
CA HIS A 190 -5.59 29.96 0.34
C HIS A 190 -5.95 28.60 0.97
N GLU A 191 -6.46 28.63 2.20
CA GLU A 191 -6.73 27.43 3.01
C GLU A 191 -7.78 26.50 2.37
N LYS A 192 -8.89 27.05 1.85
CA LYS A 192 -9.94 26.24 1.21
C LYS A 192 -9.50 25.54 -0.07
N LEU A 193 -8.75 26.22 -0.95
CA LEU A 193 -8.20 25.60 -2.17
C LEU A 193 -7.20 24.49 -1.79
N GLN A 194 -6.37 24.69 -0.77
CA GLN A 194 -5.44 23.68 -0.27
C GLN A 194 -6.18 22.44 0.24
N LYS A 195 -7.22 22.64 1.06
CA LYS A 195 -8.10 21.56 1.52
C LYS A 195 -8.72 20.83 0.32
N ASN A 196 -9.10 21.56 -0.73
CA ASN A 196 -9.81 21.02 -1.89
C ASN A 196 -8.99 20.63 -3.12
N THR A 197 -7.66 20.65 -3.06
CA THR A 197 -6.77 20.51 -4.23
C THR A 197 -7.08 19.32 -5.13
N ALA A 198 -7.16 18.09 -4.58
CA ALA A 198 -7.41 16.89 -5.39
C ALA A 198 -8.80 16.90 -6.07
N LEU A 199 -9.81 17.39 -5.36
CA LEU A 199 -11.17 17.53 -5.88
C LEU A 199 -11.23 18.55 -7.01
N ILE A 200 -10.60 19.72 -6.81
CA ILE A 200 -10.53 20.80 -7.81
C ILE A 200 -9.84 20.30 -9.07
N MET A 201 -8.69 19.64 -8.93
CA MET A 201 -7.96 19.15 -10.10
C MET A 201 -8.72 18.09 -10.87
N SER A 202 -9.42 17.20 -10.15
CA SER A 202 -10.28 16.18 -10.79
C SER A 202 -11.49 16.82 -11.49
N LEU A 203 -12.10 17.83 -10.87
CA LEU A 203 -13.21 18.58 -11.44
C LEU A 203 -12.79 19.31 -12.72
N LEU A 204 -11.69 20.07 -12.67
CA LEU A 204 -11.15 20.79 -13.82
C LEU A 204 -10.70 19.84 -14.94
N ALA A 205 -10.08 18.70 -14.59
CA ALA A 205 -9.72 17.69 -15.57
C ALA A 205 -10.95 17.04 -16.22
N SER A 206 -12.03 16.83 -15.45
CA SER A 206 -13.29 16.28 -15.98
C SER A 206 -14.00 17.28 -16.89
N ILE A 207 -13.98 18.58 -16.55
CA ILE A 207 -14.46 19.65 -17.44
C ILE A 207 -13.70 19.62 -18.76
N TYR A 208 -12.37 19.55 -18.71
CA TYR A 208 -11.58 19.41 -19.94
C TYR A 208 -11.87 18.12 -20.68
N GLY A 209 -12.07 16.99 -19.99
CA GLY A 209 -12.40 15.72 -20.64
C GLY A 209 -13.76 15.75 -21.36
N ALA A 210 -14.74 16.48 -20.82
CA ALA A 210 -16.07 16.63 -21.42
C ALA A 210 -16.06 17.55 -22.65
N THR A 211 -15.28 18.64 -22.61
CA THR A 211 -15.31 19.66 -23.67
C THR A 211 -14.17 19.54 -24.68
N ASN A 212 -13.05 18.95 -24.27
CA ASN A 212 -11.74 19.01 -24.93
C ASN A 212 -11.25 20.44 -25.23
N GLU A 213 -11.78 21.46 -24.54
CA GLU A 213 -11.47 22.87 -24.81
C GLU A 213 -10.39 23.43 -23.89
N ILE A 214 -9.35 24.03 -24.46
CA ILE A 214 -8.23 24.58 -23.67
C ILE A 214 -8.61 25.93 -23.05
N ASN A 215 -9.57 26.64 -23.65
CA ASN A 215 -10.04 27.91 -23.14
C ASN A 215 -11.05 27.69 -22.02
N TYR A 216 -10.71 28.15 -20.82
CA TYR A 216 -11.52 27.98 -19.63
C TYR A 216 -12.95 28.53 -19.77
N LYS A 217 -13.12 29.71 -20.38
CA LYS A 217 -14.45 30.33 -20.51
C LYS A 217 -15.33 29.56 -21.49
N VAL A 218 -14.76 29.19 -22.63
CA VAL A 218 -15.46 28.41 -23.66
C VAL A 218 -15.87 27.03 -23.12
N ALA A 219 -14.99 26.37 -22.36
CA ALA A 219 -15.31 25.10 -21.73
C ALA A 219 -16.52 25.21 -20.77
N LEU A 220 -16.63 26.32 -20.04
CA LEU A 220 -17.78 26.53 -19.15
C LEU A 220 -19.06 26.83 -19.92
N GLU A 221 -19.00 27.57 -21.02
CA GLU A 221 -20.16 27.82 -21.90
C GLU A 221 -20.71 26.50 -22.48
N ILE A 222 -19.84 25.61 -22.97
CA ILE A 222 -20.23 24.29 -23.48
C ILE A 222 -20.93 23.46 -22.40
N ILE A 223 -20.39 23.48 -21.18
CA ILE A 223 -20.97 22.75 -20.05
C ILE A 223 -22.30 23.36 -19.59
N ASP A 224 -22.46 24.69 -19.70
CA ASP A 224 -23.69 25.39 -19.32
C ASP A 224 -24.82 25.15 -20.32
N ASP A 225 -24.50 25.10 -21.61
CA ASP A 225 -25.46 24.86 -22.69
C ASP A 225 -25.85 23.38 -22.84
N SER A 226 -25.05 22.47 -22.26
CA SER A 226 -25.30 21.04 -22.35
C SER A 226 -26.60 20.63 -21.68
N GLN A 227 -27.39 19.83 -22.39
CA GLN A 227 -28.63 19.22 -21.89
C GLN A 227 -28.40 17.81 -21.32
N SER A 228 -27.16 17.32 -21.30
CA SER A 228 -26.87 16.02 -20.73
C SER A 228 -27.05 16.08 -19.21
N SER A 229 -27.75 15.09 -18.64
CA SER A 229 -27.94 15.01 -17.17
C SER A 229 -26.61 15.00 -16.40
N TYR A 230 -25.55 14.53 -17.06
CA TYR A 230 -24.19 14.49 -16.55
C TYR A 230 -23.55 15.89 -16.47
N ASP A 231 -23.52 16.63 -17.59
CA ASP A 231 -22.90 17.95 -17.63
C ASP A 231 -23.63 18.94 -16.72
N LEU A 232 -24.95 18.81 -16.59
CA LEU A 232 -25.74 19.57 -15.63
C LEU A 232 -25.26 19.36 -14.18
N LYS A 233 -25.00 18.11 -13.77
CA LYS A 233 -24.47 17.80 -12.42
C LYS A 233 -23.04 18.31 -12.23
N LEU A 234 -22.18 18.12 -13.24
CA LEU A 234 -20.80 18.61 -13.24
C LEU A 234 -20.77 20.14 -13.09
N ASN A 235 -21.62 20.83 -13.86
CA ASN A 235 -21.79 22.27 -13.83
C ASN A 235 -22.33 22.77 -12.49
N GLU A 236 -23.40 22.17 -11.97
CA GLU A 236 -24.01 22.55 -10.69
C GLU A 236 -22.98 22.44 -9.56
N THR A 237 -22.20 21.36 -9.57
CA THR A 237 -21.12 21.14 -8.61
C THR A 237 -20.03 22.20 -8.72
N TYR A 238 -19.59 22.49 -9.94
CA TYR A 238 -18.60 23.52 -10.20
C TYR A 238 -19.10 24.90 -9.72
N LYS A 239 -20.36 25.25 -10.01
CA LYS A 239 -21.02 26.47 -9.53
C LYS A 239 -21.11 26.51 -8.00
N ASN A 240 -21.46 25.41 -7.35
CA ASN A 240 -21.53 25.33 -5.89
C ASN A 240 -20.15 25.48 -5.25
N PHE A 241 -19.12 24.87 -5.83
CA PHE A 241 -17.73 25.06 -5.38
C PHE A 241 -17.28 26.52 -5.54
N LEU A 242 -17.64 27.18 -6.64
CA LEU A 242 -17.34 28.60 -6.84
C LEU A 242 -18.01 29.50 -5.80
N LYS A 243 -19.25 29.21 -5.37
CA LYS A 243 -19.94 29.99 -4.32
C LYS A 243 -19.18 29.97 -2.99
N GLU A 244 -18.36 28.95 -2.74
CA GLU A 244 -17.54 28.86 -1.53
C GLU A 244 -16.25 29.69 -1.59
N LEU A 245 -15.89 30.20 -2.78
CA LEU A 245 -14.75 31.07 -3.04
C LEU A 245 -15.23 32.53 -3.07
N SER A 246 -14.71 33.35 -2.16
CA SER A 246 -15.22 34.70 -1.91
C SER A 246 -14.47 35.82 -2.67
N ASP A 247 -13.30 35.56 -3.26
CA ASP A 247 -12.43 36.59 -3.83
C ASP A 247 -12.20 36.43 -5.35
N LYS A 248 -12.21 37.57 -6.07
CA LYS A 248 -11.92 37.65 -7.52
C LYS A 248 -10.55 37.02 -7.88
N ASN A 249 -9.57 37.12 -6.99
CA ASN A 249 -8.25 36.52 -7.16
C ASN A 249 -8.28 34.97 -7.21
N ASP A 250 -9.28 34.32 -6.62
CA ASP A 250 -9.37 32.86 -6.63
C ASP A 250 -9.96 32.33 -7.94
N ILE A 251 -10.85 33.09 -8.57
CA ILE A 251 -11.37 32.79 -9.92
C ILE A 251 -10.22 32.82 -10.94
N ASP A 252 -9.35 33.82 -10.87
CA ASP A 252 -8.16 33.90 -11.75
C ASP A 252 -7.17 32.74 -11.51
N LYS A 253 -7.07 32.24 -10.27
CA LYS A 253 -6.26 31.04 -9.96
C LYS A 253 -6.89 29.78 -10.57
N MET A 254 -8.21 29.66 -10.57
CA MET A 254 -8.91 28.52 -11.18
C MET A 254 -8.69 28.46 -12.68
N GLU A 255 -8.78 29.59 -13.38
CA GLU A 255 -8.46 29.67 -14.82
C GLU A 255 -7.01 29.24 -15.10
N ARG A 256 -6.06 29.66 -14.25
CA ARG A 256 -4.67 29.20 -14.35
C ARG A 256 -4.54 27.71 -14.08
N LEU A 257 -5.17 27.18 -13.03
CA LEU A 257 -5.15 25.74 -12.74
C LEU A 257 -5.67 24.92 -13.91
N TYR A 258 -6.75 25.38 -14.55
CA TYR A 258 -7.32 24.72 -15.71
C TYR A 258 -6.30 24.64 -16.85
N LYS A 259 -5.81 25.80 -17.32
CA LYS A 259 -4.96 25.91 -18.50
C LYS A 259 -3.56 25.34 -18.31
N ASP A 260 -2.95 25.63 -17.17
CA ASP A 260 -1.54 25.32 -16.92
C ASP A 260 -1.30 23.91 -16.38
N VAL A 261 -2.34 23.30 -15.80
CA VAL A 261 -2.21 22.06 -15.05
C VAL A 261 -3.25 21.03 -15.49
N ALA A 262 -4.55 21.33 -15.40
CA ALA A 262 -5.61 20.33 -15.60
C ALA A 262 -5.59 19.74 -17.02
N VAL A 263 -5.49 20.60 -18.04
CA VAL A 263 -5.34 20.19 -19.45
C VAL A 263 -4.14 19.26 -19.63
N ASN A 264 -2.98 19.66 -19.11
CA ASN A 264 -1.74 18.89 -19.25
C ASN A 264 -1.79 17.55 -18.50
N LEU A 265 -2.35 17.55 -17.28
CA LEU A 265 -2.54 16.35 -16.48
C LEU A 265 -3.50 15.36 -17.16
N TYR A 266 -4.61 15.86 -17.70
CA TYR A 266 -5.57 15.02 -18.42
C TYR A 266 -4.95 14.39 -19.67
N ASN A 267 -4.27 15.18 -20.49
CA ASN A 267 -3.58 14.68 -21.69
C ASN A 267 -2.51 13.64 -21.33
N LEU A 268 -1.68 13.91 -20.30
CA LEU A 268 -0.73 12.92 -19.79
C LEU A 268 -1.41 11.63 -19.34
N SER A 269 -2.58 11.71 -18.71
CA SER A 269 -3.30 10.51 -18.29
C SER A 269 -3.80 9.66 -19.45
N LYS A 270 -4.27 10.30 -20.54
CA LYS A 270 -4.71 9.59 -21.75
C LYS A 270 -3.53 8.96 -22.48
N ASP A 271 -2.41 9.68 -22.56
CA ASP A 271 -1.20 9.21 -23.23
C ASP A 271 -0.54 8.04 -22.48
N GLN A 272 -0.58 8.05 -21.14
CA GLN A 272 0.09 7.04 -20.31
C GLN A 272 -0.86 5.96 -19.74
N GLY A 273 -2.17 6.08 -19.96
CA GLY A 273 -3.17 5.19 -19.37
C GLY A 273 -3.17 5.21 -17.85
N ILE A 274 -2.87 6.37 -17.25
CA ILE A 274 -2.81 6.55 -15.79
C ILE A 274 -4.22 6.80 -15.25
N ASP A 275 -4.58 6.16 -14.13
CA ASP A 275 -5.73 6.58 -13.30
C ASP A 275 -5.46 8.00 -12.78
N LEU A 276 -5.95 8.99 -13.53
CA LEU A 276 -5.71 10.40 -13.26
C LEU A 276 -6.23 10.81 -11.88
N TYR A 277 -7.39 10.30 -11.49
CA TYR A 277 -7.97 10.60 -10.19
C TYR A 277 -7.13 10.00 -9.07
N GLY A 278 -6.78 8.70 -9.19
CA GLY A 278 -5.90 8.01 -8.24
C GLY A 278 -4.57 8.73 -8.08
N PHE A 279 -3.93 9.15 -9.18
CA PHE A 279 -2.70 9.93 -9.16
C PHE A 279 -2.87 11.29 -8.46
N ILE A 280 -3.88 12.08 -8.86
CA ILE A 280 -4.18 13.38 -8.27
C ILE A 280 -4.44 13.23 -6.75
N TYR A 281 -5.21 12.22 -6.36
CA TYR A 281 -5.53 11.98 -4.95
C TYR A 281 -4.30 11.50 -4.15
N GLU A 282 -3.50 10.59 -4.71
CA GLU A 282 -2.27 10.10 -4.07
C GLU A 282 -1.24 11.23 -3.89
N GLU A 283 -1.01 12.05 -4.91
CA GLU A 283 0.05 13.06 -4.94
C GLU A 283 -0.36 14.42 -4.36
N LEU A 284 -1.63 14.83 -4.49
CA LEU A 284 -2.08 16.19 -4.14
C LEU A 284 -2.98 16.27 -2.90
N ALA A 285 -3.57 15.16 -2.42
CA ALA A 285 -4.39 15.21 -1.21
C ALA A 285 -3.51 15.32 0.05
N SER A 286 -3.88 16.23 0.97
CA SER A 286 -3.18 16.40 2.24
C SER A 286 -3.31 15.17 3.13
N LYS A 287 -2.32 14.94 4.01
CA LYS A 287 -2.36 13.83 4.98
C LYS A 287 -3.54 13.94 5.96
N GLU A 288 -3.97 15.17 6.26
CA GLU A 288 -5.12 15.45 7.11
C GLU A 288 -6.42 15.07 6.39
N ARG A 289 -6.59 15.42 5.11
CA ARG A 289 -7.78 15.02 4.34
C ARG A 289 -7.88 13.52 4.11
N LYS A 290 -6.74 12.86 3.88
CA LYS A 290 -6.66 11.39 3.85
C LYS A 290 -7.17 10.78 5.18
N LYS A 291 -7.02 11.46 6.32
CA LYS A 291 -7.57 10.97 7.60
C LYS A 291 -9.00 11.44 7.89
N GLU A 292 -9.35 12.66 7.53
CA GLU A 292 -10.60 13.33 7.93
C GLU A 292 -11.86 12.75 7.26
N GLN A 293 -11.74 12.16 6.07
CA GLN A 293 -12.91 11.62 5.36
C GLN A 293 -13.35 10.23 5.84
N GLY A 294 -12.56 9.52 6.65
CA GLY A 294 -12.88 8.15 7.10
C GLY A 294 -12.99 7.12 5.96
N GLU A 295 -12.76 7.53 4.71
CA GLU A 295 -12.79 6.72 3.50
C GLU A 295 -11.41 6.08 3.31
N TYR A 296 -11.36 4.75 3.40
CA TYR A 296 -10.15 3.97 3.17
C TYR A 296 -9.91 3.86 1.67
N TYR A 297 -9.02 4.69 1.11
CA TYR A 297 -8.62 4.52 -0.29
C TYR A 297 -8.01 3.13 -0.49
N THR A 298 -8.62 2.38 -1.40
CA THR A 298 -8.25 0.99 -1.68
C THR A 298 -7.24 0.96 -2.84
N PRO A 299 -6.00 0.49 -2.63
CA PRO A 299 -4.98 0.52 -3.68
C PRO A 299 -5.35 -0.37 -4.87
N ARG A 300 -5.31 0.23 -6.06
CA ARG A 300 -5.62 -0.39 -7.37
C ARG A 300 -4.85 -1.67 -7.63
N HIS A 301 -3.53 -1.62 -7.43
CA HIS A 301 -2.63 -2.74 -7.69
C HIS A 301 -2.95 -3.95 -6.82
N THR A 302 -3.51 -3.75 -5.62
CA THR A 302 -3.93 -4.83 -4.73
C THR A 302 -5.22 -5.51 -5.21
N ILE A 303 -6.22 -4.73 -5.65
CA ILE A 303 -7.55 -5.26 -5.98
C ILE A 303 -7.62 -5.89 -7.37
N ARG A 304 -6.87 -5.36 -8.33
CA ARG A 304 -6.89 -5.78 -9.73
C ARG A 304 -6.71 -7.30 -9.94
N PRO A 305 -5.66 -7.94 -9.41
CA PRO A 305 -5.47 -9.39 -9.60
C PRO A 305 -6.54 -10.22 -8.87
N ILE A 306 -7.09 -9.72 -7.76
CA ILE A 306 -8.18 -10.39 -7.04
C ILE A 306 -9.44 -10.36 -7.90
N LEU A 307 -9.84 -9.18 -8.38
CA LEU A 307 -10.99 -9.00 -9.24
C LEU A 307 -10.89 -9.83 -10.52
N LYS A 308 -9.75 -9.78 -11.20
CA LYS A 308 -9.50 -10.55 -12.41
C LYS A 308 -9.60 -12.06 -12.17
N SER A 309 -8.98 -12.56 -11.10
CA SER A 309 -9.08 -13.98 -10.73
C SER A 309 -10.52 -14.38 -10.42
N VAL A 310 -11.29 -13.53 -9.74
CA VAL A 310 -12.70 -13.81 -9.43
C VAL A 310 -13.56 -13.83 -10.70
N PHE A 311 -13.35 -12.86 -11.59
CA PHE A 311 -14.04 -12.79 -12.87
C PHE A 311 -13.79 -14.04 -13.70
N ASP A 312 -12.51 -14.44 -13.82
CA ASP A 312 -12.10 -15.59 -14.64
C ASP A 312 -12.51 -16.94 -14.01
N ASN A 313 -12.42 -17.10 -12.69
CA ASN A 313 -12.62 -18.40 -12.04
C ASN A 313 -14.09 -18.68 -11.66
N TYR A 314 -14.89 -17.66 -11.32
CA TYR A 314 -16.22 -17.87 -10.73
C TYR A 314 -17.38 -17.25 -11.52
N LEU A 315 -17.14 -16.10 -12.18
CA LEU A 315 -18.19 -15.41 -12.94
C LEU A 315 -18.34 -15.98 -14.34
N GLY A 316 -17.26 -15.99 -15.13
CA GLY A 316 -17.25 -16.55 -16.49
C GLY A 316 -18.19 -15.85 -17.46
N TRP A 317 -18.56 -14.59 -17.20
CA TRP A 317 -19.50 -13.84 -18.03
C TRP A 317 -18.93 -13.54 -19.41
N ASN A 318 -19.79 -13.57 -20.43
CA ASN A 318 -19.46 -13.09 -21.76
C ASN A 318 -19.90 -11.62 -21.96
N GLU A 319 -19.48 -11.01 -23.07
CA GLU A 319 -19.74 -9.61 -23.39
C GLU A 319 -21.23 -9.24 -23.38
N ASN A 320 -22.09 -10.10 -23.93
CA ASN A 320 -23.53 -9.84 -24.04
C ASN A 320 -24.24 -9.85 -22.68
N GLU A 321 -23.69 -10.58 -21.72
CA GLU A 321 -24.23 -10.70 -20.37
C GLU A 321 -23.94 -9.48 -19.50
N LEU A 322 -22.89 -8.70 -19.79
CA LEU A 322 -22.39 -7.65 -18.91
C LEU A 322 -23.46 -6.63 -18.53
N LYS A 323 -24.29 -6.20 -19.49
CA LYS A 323 -25.39 -5.24 -19.28
C LYS A 323 -26.54 -5.78 -18.42
N GLU A 324 -26.65 -7.10 -18.30
CA GLU A 324 -27.74 -7.78 -17.57
C GLU A 324 -27.36 -8.05 -16.12
N LYS A 325 -26.05 -8.06 -15.81
CA LYS A 325 -25.56 -8.29 -14.45
C LYS A 325 -25.63 -7.03 -13.62
N ILE A 326 -25.72 -7.20 -12.31
CA ILE A 326 -25.64 -6.10 -11.35
C ILE A 326 -24.31 -6.17 -10.60
N VAL A 327 -23.50 -5.13 -10.77
CA VAL A 327 -22.23 -4.92 -10.06
C VAL A 327 -22.42 -3.78 -9.07
N LEU A 328 -22.19 -4.07 -7.78
CA LEU A 328 -22.41 -3.11 -6.69
C LEU A 328 -21.14 -2.88 -5.87
N ASP A 329 -20.86 -1.62 -5.58
CA ASP A 329 -20.06 -1.21 -4.42
C ASP A 329 -20.94 -0.41 -3.43
N PRO A 330 -21.40 -1.00 -2.31
CA PRO A 330 -22.32 -0.33 -1.38
C PRO A 330 -21.65 0.73 -0.49
N PHE A 331 -20.32 0.83 -0.56
CA PHE A 331 -19.48 1.78 0.19
C PHE A 331 -18.41 2.37 -0.73
N CYS A 332 -18.86 2.93 -1.86
CA CYS A 332 -18.00 3.12 -3.02
C CYS A 332 -16.90 4.17 -2.85
N GLY A 333 -17.03 5.10 -1.89
CA GLY A 333 -16.08 6.19 -1.66
C GLY A 333 -15.77 6.94 -2.96
N SER A 334 -14.53 6.84 -3.43
CA SER A 334 -14.07 7.41 -4.71
C SER A 334 -14.35 6.54 -5.95
N GLY A 335 -15.25 5.56 -5.88
CA GLY A 335 -15.62 4.68 -7.00
C GLY A 335 -14.54 3.67 -7.34
N GLY A 336 -13.81 3.23 -6.32
CA GLY A 336 -12.54 2.56 -6.53
C GLY A 336 -12.64 1.20 -7.20
N PHE A 337 -13.43 0.31 -6.63
CA PHE A 337 -13.63 -1.01 -7.19
C PHE A 337 -14.34 -0.97 -8.55
N LEU A 338 -15.32 -0.07 -8.67
CA LEU A 338 -16.07 0.15 -9.91
C LEU A 338 -15.15 0.56 -11.08
N TYR A 339 -14.20 1.47 -10.84
CA TYR A 339 -13.20 1.86 -11.84
C TYR A 339 -12.37 0.66 -12.34
N GLU A 340 -11.84 -0.17 -11.42
CA GLU A 340 -11.04 -1.34 -11.81
C GLU A 340 -11.88 -2.42 -12.51
N TYR A 341 -13.17 -2.53 -12.20
CA TYR A 341 -14.10 -3.38 -12.94
C TYR A 341 -14.26 -2.90 -14.39
N ILE A 342 -14.53 -1.61 -14.61
CA ILE A 342 -14.62 -1.00 -15.95
C ILE A 342 -13.32 -1.26 -16.72
N GLU A 343 -12.18 -0.93 -16.13
CA GLU A 343 -10.88 -1.13 -16.76
C GLU A 343 -10.59 -2.59 -17.11
N HIS A 344 -11.06 -3.52 -16.28
CA HIS A 344 -10.94 -4.95 -16.54
C HIS A 344 -11.78 -5.39 -17.73
N ILE A 345 -13.09 -5.09 -17.75
CA ILE A 345 -13.98 -5.51 -18.84
C ILE A 345 -13.62 -4.81 -20.15
N LYS A 346 -13.22 -3.53 -20.09
CA LYS A 346 -12.79 -2.74 -21.25
C LYS A 346 -11.61 -3.40 -21.97
N LYS A 347 -10.60 -3.84 -21.20
CA LYS A 347 -9.42 -4.55 -21.73
C LYS A 347 -9.74 -5.98 -22.16
N LYS A 348 -10.57 -6.69 -21.39
CA LYS A 348 -10.87 -8.11 -21.64
C LYS A 348 -11.73 -8.30 -22.91
N PHE A 349 -12.69 -7.43 -23.14
CA PHE A 349 -13.63 -7.51 -24.27
C PHE A 349 -13.37 -6.46 -25.36
N THR A 350 -12.34 -5.63 -25.22
CA THR A 350 -11.97 -4.58 -26.20
C THR A 350 -13.11 -3.59 -26.47
N LEU A 351 -13.78 -3.16 -25.40
CA LEU A 351 -14.98 -2.32 -25.46
C LEU A 351 -14.66 -0.87 -25.79
N THR A 352 -15.52 -0.22 -26.58
CA THR A 352 -15.45 1.22 -26.82
C THR A 352 -15.98 2.00 -25.62
N ASN A 353 -15.73 3.31 -25.55
CA ASN A 353 -16.33 4.14 -24.48
C ASN A 353 -17.86 4.16 -24.56
N ILE A 354 -18.46 3.96 -25.74
CA ILE A 354 -19.92 3.91 -25.90
C ILE A 354 -20.47 2.63 -25.28
N ASP A 355 -19.81 1.49 -25.51
CA ASP A 355 -20.20 0.22 -24.90
C ASP A 355 -20.07 0.28 -23.38
N ILE A 356 -18.99 0.88 -22.89
CA ILE A 356 -18.77 1.09 -21.45
C ILE A 356 -19.86 1.97 -20.85
N ASP A 357 -20.26 3.05 -21.52
CA ASP A 357 -21.36 3.89 -21.04
C ASP A 357 -22.66 3.08 -20.94
N ILE A 358 -23.06 2.36 -21.99
CA ILE A 358 -24.27 1.52 -21.94
C ILE A 358 -24.20 0.47 -20.83
N ILE A 359 -23.07 -0.24 -20.72
CA ILE A 359 -22.88 -1.25 -19.67
C ILE A 359 -22.93 -0.60 -18.30
N ALA A 360 -22.26 0.52 -18.08
CA ALA A 360 -22.22 1.20 -16.79
C ALA A 360 -23.61 1.69 -16.36
N GLY A 361 -24.37 2.31 -17.28
CA GLY A 361 -25.73 2.77 -17.02
C GLY A 361 -26.71 1.66 -16.67
N GLU A 362 -26.48 0.44 -17.16
CA GLU A 362 -27.35 -0.71 -16.91
C GLU A 362 -26.88 -1.58 -15.73
N SER A 363 -25.57 -1.77 -15.57
CA SER A 363 -25.02 -2.82 -14.68
C SER A 363 -24.30 -2.30 -13.46
N LEU A 364 -23.78 -1.07 -13.47
CA LEU A 364 -22.94 -0.55 -12.38
C LEU A 364 -23.74 0.30 -11.41
N TRP A 365 -23.56 -0.01 -10.13
CA TRP A 365 -24.20 0.67 -9.01
C TRP A 365 -23.17 0.99 -7.92
N GLY A 366 -23.29 2.17 -7.33
CA GLY A 366 -22.44 2.61 -6.23
C GLY A 366 -23.24 3.37 -5.19
N PHE A 367 -23.04 3.06 -3.91
CA PHE A 367 -23.66 3.81 -2.83
C PHE A 367 -22.60 4.34 -1.88
N ASP A 368 -22.79 5.57 -1.39
CA ASP A 368 -22.01 6.08 -0.27
C ASP A 368 -22.84 7.06 0.57
N LYS A 369 -22.55 7.14 1.87
CA LYS A 369 -23.14 8.13 2.76
C LYS A 369 -22.50 9.52 2.66
N ASN A 370 -21.24 9.52 2.27
CA ASN A 370 -20.44 10.72 2.04
C ASN A 370 -20.66 11.26 0.62
N ASN A 371 -19.82 12.21 0.21
CA ASN A 371 -19.95 12.84 -1.10
C ASN A 371 -19.43 11.93 -2.23
N ILE A 372 -20.33 11.49 -3.11
CA ILE A 372 -20.03 10.60 -4.24
C ILE A 372 -19.41 11.30 -5.46
N LEU A 373 -19.21 12.61 -5.42
CA LEU A 373 -18.60 13.35 -6.53
C LEU A 373 -17.24 12.77 -6.93
N ALA A 374 -16.46 12.33 -5.96
CA ALA A 374 -15.19 11.65 -6.19
C ALA A 374 -15.35 10.40 -7.07
N ALA A 375 -16.34 9.55 -6.75
CA ALA A 375 -16.67 8.37 -7.55
C ALA A 375 -17.10 8.74 -8.97
N TYR A 376 -18.02 9.69 -9.12
CA TYR A 376 -18.50 10.11 -10.43
C TYR A 376 -17.37 10.64 -11.33
N LEU A 377 -16.51 11.54 -10.83
CA LEU A 377 -15.40 12.08 -11.63
C LEU A 377 -14.40 10.99 -12.00
N ASN A 378 -14.13 10.05 -11.09
CA ASN A 378 -13.22 8.94 -11.34
C ASN A 378 -13.74 7.99 -12.43
N LEU A 379 -15.02 7.64 -12.37
CA LEU A 379 -15.67 6.78 -13.37
C LEU A 379 -15.77 7.47 -14.74
N PHE A 380 -16.07 8.77 -14.77
CA PHE A 380 -16.06 9.56 -16.00
C PHE A 380 -14.71 9.52 -16.73
N LEU A 381 -13.60 9.61 -15.99
CA LEU A 381 -12.26 9.52 -16.58
C LEU A 381 -11.98 8.14 -17.20
N ALA A 382 -12.64 7.07 -16.70
CA ALA A 382 -12.61 5.73 -17.27
C ALA A 382 -13.41 5.59 -18.58
N GLY A 383 -14.27 6.58 -18.88
CA GLY A 383 -15.18 6.59 -20.02
C GLY A 383 -16.64 6.23 -19.66
N ASP A 384 -16.99 6.22 -18.38
CA ASP A 384 -18.35 5.97 -17.90
C ASP A 384 -19.10 7.28 -17.64
N GLY A 385 -20.16 7.53 -18.41
CA GLY A 385 -21.00 8.73 -18.30
C GLY A 385 -22.35 8.48 -17.63
N SER A 386 -22.62 7.28 -17.13
CA SER A 386 -23.99 6.85 -16.81
C SER A 386 -24.14 5.89 -15.61
N ALA A 387 -23.06 5.46 -14.95
CA ALA A 387 -23.17 4.60 -13.77
C ALA A 387 -24.12 5.15 -12.70
N ASN A 388 -24.83 4.23 -12.07
CA ASN A 388 -25.85 4.50 -11.05
C ASN A 388 -25.21 4.69 -9.66
N VAL A 389 -24.40 5.74 -9.51
CA VAL A 389 -23.81 6.09 -8.20
C VAL A 389 -24.74 7.03 -7.45
N PHE A 390 -25.07 6.75 -6.19
CA PHE A 390 -25.99 7.58 -5.40
C PHE A 390 -25.48 7.83 -3.99
N ARG A 391 -25.70 9.07 -3.53
CA ARG A 391 -25.51 9.40 -2.12
C ARG A 391 -26.77 8.95 -1.40
N VAL A 392 -26.61 8.09 -0.40
CA VAL A 392 -27.71 7.54 0.39
C VAL A 392 -27.45 7.81 1.88
N LYS A 393 -28.48 7.91 2.72
CA LYS A 393 -28.24 8.07 4.17
C LYS A 393 -27.51 6.89 4.79
N THR A 394 -27.84 5.68 4.35
CA THR A 394 -27.11 4.48 4.73
C THR A 394 -27.27 3.40 3.66
N SER A 395 -26.24 2.57 3.56
CA SER A 395 -26.33 1.28 2.86
C SER A 395 -26.52 0.13 3.83
N ILE A 396 -26.40 0.35 5.15
CA ILE A 396 -26.46 -0.68 6.19
C ILE A 396 -27.84 -0.69 6.83
N ASN A 397 -28.48 -1.86 6.90
CA ASN A 397 -29.81 -2.04 7.48
C ASN A 397 -30.87 -1.10 6.87
N TRP A 398 -30.69 -0.67 5.62
CA TRP A 398 -31.48 0.38 4.98
C TRP A 398 -32.98 0.06 4.91
N ARG A 399 -33.33 -1.24 4.80
CA ARG A 399 -34.71 -1.76 4.81
C ARG A 399 -35.48 -1.45 6.09
N LYS A 400 -34.77 -1.33 7.22
CA LYS A 400 -35.36 -1.02 8.53
C LYS A 400 -35.01 0.39 9.00
N TYR A 401 -33.86 0.93 8.62
CA TYR A 401 -33.35 2.22 9.07
C TYR A 401 -34.41 3.35 9.08
N PHE A 402 -35.20 3.47 8.01
CA PHE A 402 -36.19 4.55 7.87
C PHE A 402 -37.48 4.38 8.70
N LEU A 403 -37.72 3.19 9.26
CA LEU A 403 -38.96 2.82 9.95
C LEU A 403 -38.80 2.65 11.46
N TYR A 404 -37.62 2.96 12.00
CA TYR A 404 -37.29 2.75 13.41
C TYR A 404 -36.74 4.03 14.05
N ASN A 405 -37.08 4.21 15.32
CA ASN A 405 -36.60 5.29 16.18
C ASN A 405 -35.70 4.74 17.29
N VAL A 406 -34.79 5.58 17.79
CA VAL A 406 -33.91 5.24 18.91
C VAL A 406 -34.53 5.79 20.19
N MET A 407 -34.91 4.91 21.13
CA MET A 407 -35.31 5.35 22.47
C MET A 407 -34.15 5.29 23.45
N LYS A 408 -33.91 6.41 24.13
CA LYS A 408 -32.94 6.53 25.23
C LYS A 408 -33.67 6.44 26.56
N THR A 409 -33.58 5.30 27.25
CA THR A 409 -34.16 5.15 28.59
C THR A 409 -33.21 5.70 29.65
N LYS A 410 -33.64 6.67 30.47
CA LYS A 410 -32.84 7.19 31.59
C LYS A 410 -32.42 6.04 32.51
N GLY A 411 -31.11 5.86 32.70
CA GLY A 411 -30.54 4.89 33.64
C GLY A 411 -30.13 3.53 33.05
N LYS A 412 -30.49 3.22 31.79
CA LYS A 412 -29.94 2.06 31.07
C LYS A 412 -28.81 2.51 30.13
N LYS A 413 -27.73 1.73 30.04
CA LYS A 413 -26.60 1.98 29.10
C LYS A 413 -26.92 1.60 27.65
N GLN A 414 -28.05 0.95 27.39
CA GLN A 414 -28.40 0.42 26.07
C GLN A 414 -29.60 1.19 25.49
N GLU A 415 -29.44 1.64 24.25
CA GLU A 415 -30.47 2.30 23.44
C GLU A 415 -31.24 1.21 22.66
N GLU A 416 -32.57 1.29 22.61
CA GLU A 416 -33.42 0.29 21.93
C GLU A 416 -33.99 0.88 20.64
N LEU A 417 -33.90 0.14 19.52
CA LEU A 417 -34.62 0.49 18.28
C LEU A 417 -36.07 0.06 18.38
N ILE A 418 -36.97 1.02 18.23
CA ILE A 418 -38.41 0.80 18.29
C ILE A 418 -39.03 1.18 16.96
N ARG A 419 -39.77 0.24 16.37
CA ARG A 419 -40.50 0.48 15.12
C ARG A 419 -41.47 1.65 15.31
N ILE A 420 -41.56 2.49 14.30
CA ILE A 420 -42.58 3.53 14.24
C ILE A 420 -43.92 2.83 14.00
N ASN A 421 -44.75 2.76 15.04
CA ASN A 421 -46.01 2.04 15.01
C ASN A 421 -47.18 2.90 14.53
N ASP A 422 -47.04 4.23 14.52
CA ASP A 422 -48.07 5.13 14.05
C ASP A 422 -47.96 5.38 12.54
N GLU A 423 -49.10 5.26 11.85
CA GLU A 423 -49.19 5.35 10.40
C GLU A 423 -48.68 6.70 9.87
N ILE A 424 -49.01 7.78 10.55
CA ILE A 424 -48.68 9.15 10.11
C ILE A 424 -47.17 9.36 10.13
N SER A 425 -46.49 9.03 11.23
CA SER A 425 -45.05 9.29 11.37
C SER A 425 -44.21 8.40 10.48
N ALA A 426 -44.57 7.12 10.26
CA ALA A 426 -43.78 6.29 9.35
C ALA A 426 -44.10 6.59 7.87
N LYS A 427 -45.33 7.02 7.50
CA LYS A 427 -45.57 7.58 6.15
C LYS A 427 -44.70 8.81 5.92
N PHE A 428 -44.64 9.70 6.91
CA PHE A 428 -43.81 10.88 6.87
C PHE A 428 -42.31 10.53 6.76
N ALA A 429 -41.83 9.58 7.56
CA ALA A 429 -40.44 9.12 7.51
C ALA A 429 -40.08 8.48 6.15
N LEU A 430 -40.94 7.62 5.60
CA LEU A 430 -40.72 7.03 4.28
C LEU A 430 -40.74 8.10 3.18
N LYS A 431 -41.70 9.04 3.23
CA LYS A 431 -41.80 10.14 2.26
C LYS A 431 -40.56 11.03 2.26
N GLN A 432 -40.02 11.36 3.44
CA GLN A 432 -38.77 12.13 3.53
C GLN A 432 -37.55 11.42 2.95
N ASN A 433 -37.57 10.08 2.89
CA ASN A 433 -36.45 9.26 2.46
C ASN A 433 -36.75 8.50 1.16
N LEU A 434 -37.79 8.91 0.43
CA LEU A 434 -38.30 8.18 -0.73
C LEU A 434 -37.25 8.05 -1.85
N ALA A 435 -36.40 9.07 -2.03
CA ALA A 435 -35.31 9.03 -3.00
C ALA A 435 -34.28 7.95 -2.65
N ASP A 436 -33.77 7.93 -1.41
CA ASP A 436 -32.82 6.93 -0.92
C ASP A 436 -33.36 5.51 -1.05
N ILE A 437 -34.61 5.30 -0.64
CA ILE A 437 -35.29 4.01 -0.76
C ILE A 437 -35.39 3.59 -2.23
N ASN A 438 -35.77 4.51 -3.12
CA ASN A 438 -35.86 4.22 -4.54
C ASN A 438 -34.51 3.92 -5.20
N HIS A 439 -33.41 4.55 -4.76
CA HIS A 439 -32.08 4.20 -5.27
C HIS A 439 -31.73 2.73 -4.99
N HIS A 440 -31.96 2.27 -3.76
CA HIS A 440 -31.75 0.86 -3.37
C HIS A 440 -32.68 -0.11 -4.11
N ILE A 441 -33.96 0.26 -4.24
CA ILE A 441 -34.95 -0.60 -4.92
C ILE A 441 -34.68 -0.69 -6.41
N LYS A 442 -34.31 0.41 -7.06
CA LYS A 442 -34.00 0.41 -8.50
C LYS A 442 -32.82 -0.51 -8.83
N MET A 443 -31.85 -0.62 -7.93
CA MET A 443 -30.75 -1.58 -8.05
C MET A 443 -31.23 -3.04 -7.92
N LEU A 444 -32.19 -3.31 -7.03
CA LEU A 444 -32.79 -4.64 -6.88
C LEU A 444 -33.74 -4.98 -8.04
N ALA A 445 -34.45 -4.00 -8.58
CA ALA A 445 -35.41 -4.15 -9.65
C ALA A 445 -35.57 -2.82 -10.43
N LYS A 446 -34.98 -2.75 -11.64
CA LYS A 446 -34.86 -1.51 -12.44
C LYS A 446 -36.18 -0.82 -12.73
N ASP A 447 -37.24 -1.59 -12.99
CA ASP A 447 -38.57 -1.09 -13.38
C ASP A 447 -39.48 -0.79 -12.16
N VAL A 448 -38.93 -0.87 -10.95
CA VAL A 448 -39.70 -0.68 -9.72
C VAL A 448 -39.35 0.65 -9.09
N GLN A 449 -40.36 1.49 -8.92
CA GLN A 449 -40.29 2.73 -8.17
C GLN A 449 -41.43 2.77 -7.15
N ILE A 450 -41.13 3.17 -5.93
CA ILE A 450 -42.12 3.52 -4.92
C ILE A 450 -42.57 4.97 -5.17
N THR A 451 -43.87 5.14 -5.36
CA THR A 451 -44.52 6.45 -5.41
C THR A 451 -45.10 6.82 -4.05
N GLU A 452 -45.47 8.09 -3.85
CA GLU A 452 -46.16 8.49 -2.62
C GLU A 452 -47.49 7.77 -2.41
N ARG A 453 -48.17 7.33 -3.48
CA ARG A 453 -49.41 6.54 -3.37
C ARG A 453 -49.16 5.13 -2.87
N ASP A 454 -48.02 4.52 -3.24
CA ASP A 454 -47.64 3.20 -2.73
C ASP A 454 -47.41 3.24 -1.20
N LEU A 455 -47.01 4.40 -0.67
CA LEU A 455 -46.86 4.62 0.78
C LEU A 455 -48.15 4.41 1.57
N GLU A 456 -49.31 4.55 0.93
CA GLU A 456 -50.61 4.33 1.58
C GLU A 456 -50.81 2.86 1.98
N ASN A 457 -50.22 1.92 1.23
CA ASN A 457 -50.41 0.49 1.42
C ASN A 457 -49.36 -0.15 2.34
N PHE A 458 -48.24 0.52 2.62
CA PHE A 458 -47.14 -0.06 3.39
C PHE A 458 -47.56 -0.49 4.81
N PHE A 459 -48.45 0.22 5.49
CA PHE A 459 -48.76 -0.07 6.90
C PHE A 459 -49.60 -1.32 7.16
N LYS A 460 -50.09 -1.99 6.11
CA LYS A 460 -50.89 -3.21 6.27
C LYS A 460 -50.03 -4.45 6.52
N GLU A 461 -48.69 -4.36 6.42
CA GLU A 461 -47.78 -5.50 6.44
C GLU A 461 -46.68 -5.40 7.52
N ASP A 462 -46.23 -6.56 8.02
CA ASP A 462 -45.24 -6.64 9.11
C ASP A 462 -43.83 -6.18 8.68
N SER A 463 -43.41 -6.38 7.43
CA SER A 463 -42.18 -5.78 6.88
C SER A 463 -42.45 -5.13 5.51
N PRO A 464 -42.80 -3.84 5.49
CA PRO A 464 -43.52 -3.27 4.36
C PRO A 464 -42.65 -3.07 3.11
N ILE A 465 -41.41 -2.62 3.27
CA ILE A 465 -40.46 -2.44 2.15
C ILE A 465 -40.06 -3.80 1.55
N GLU A 466 -39.68 -4.76 2.40
CA GLU A 466 -39.26 -6.10 1.96
C GLU A 466 -40.41 -6.83 1.27
N SER A 467 -41.61 -6.79 1.84
CA SER A 467 -42.78 -7.45 1.26
C SER A 467 -43.24 -6.83 -0.07
N PHE A 468 -43.08 -5.51 -0.24
CA PHE A 468 -43.30 -4.84 -1.52
C PHE A 468 -42.29 -5.30 -2.58
N ILE A 469 -41.00 -5.36 -2.22
CA ILE A 469 -39.96 -5.84 -3.13
C ILE A 469 -40.24 -7.29 -3.51
N LEU A 470 -40.56 -8.16 -2.54
CA LEU A 470 -40.94 -9.56 -2.80
C LEU A 470 -42.15 -9.68 -3.73
N ASN A 471 -43.16 -8.83 -3.57
CA ASN A 471 -44.32 -8.82 -4.45
C ASN A 471 -43.92 -8.38 -5.88
N LYS A 472 -43.17 -7.29 -6.00
CA LYS A 472 -42.71 -6.76 -7.30
C LYS A 472 -41.79 -7.73 -8.04
N LEU A 473 -40.97 -8.49 -7.33
CA LEU A 473 -40.13 -9.54 -7.90
C LEU A 473 -40.90 -10.85 -8.23
N GLY A 474 -42.21 -10.91 -7.97
CA GLY A 474 -43.01 -12.13 -8.16
C GLY A 474 -42.64 -13.27 -7.20
N LEU A 475 -41.90 -12.97 -6.13
CA LEU A 475 -41.44 -13.93 -5.13
C LEU A 475 -42.53 -14.22 -4.08
N LYS A 476 -43.36 -13.23 -3.75
CA LYS A 476 -44.44 -13.39 -2.76
C LYS A 476 -45.50 -14.41 -3.20
N SER A 477 -45.82 -14.47 -4.50
CA SER A 477 -46.76 -15.45 -5.06
C SER A 477 -46.21 -16.89 -5.13
N SER A 478 -44.89 -17.07 -4.95
CA SER A 478 -44.21 -18.38 -4.93
C SER A 478 -43.89 -18.88 -3.51
N ASN A 479 -44.54 -18.33 -2.47
CA ASN A 479 -44.29 -18.63 -1.05
C ASN A 479 -42.83 -18.39 -0.60
N LYS A 480 -42.11 -17.48 -1.25
CA LYS A 480 -40.73 -17.09 -0.89
C LYS A 480 -40.72 -15.93 0.10
N ASP A 481 -39.76 -15.96 1.03
CA ASP A 481 -39.57 -14.98 2.12
C ASP A 481 -38.37 -14.04 1.87
N GLU A 482 -38.00 -13.23 2.86
CA GLU A 482 -36.88 -12.27 2.81
C GLU A 482 -35.53 -12.90 2.44
N LYS A 483 -35.34 -14.20 2.63
CA LYS A 483 -34.08 -14.89 2.32
C LYS A 483 -33.82 -14.97 0.82
N TYR A 484 -34.86 -14.84 0.01
CA TYR A 484 -34.79 -14.80 -1.45
C TYR A 484 -34.56 -13.38 -1.99
N LEU A 485 -34.48 -12.36 -1.13
CA LEU A 485 -34.11 -11.00 -1.53
C LEU A 485 -32.62 -10.91 -1.87
N GLY A 486 -32.31 -10.02 -2.81
CA GLY A 486 -30.96 -9.81 -3.34
C GLY A 486 -30.96 -9.91 -4.87
N ASN A 487 -30.16 -9.08 -5.53
CA ASN A 487 -30.06 -9.08 -7.00
C ASN A 487 -28.65 -8.74 -7.50
N VAL A 488 -27.66 -8.67 -6.62
CA VAL A 488 -26.28 -8.33 -7.01
C VAL A 488 -25.55 -9.60 -7.45
N ASP A 489 -25.09 -9.62 -8.69
CA ASP A 489 -24.30 -10.72 -9.23
C ASP A 489 -22.81 -10.61 -8.83
N LEU A 490 -22.28 -9.40 -8.74
CA LEU A 490 -20.92 -9.12 -8.25
C LEU A 490 -20.92 -7.94 -7.26
N LEU A 491 -20.58 -8.21 -6.01
CA LEU A 491 -20.36 -7.17 -5.00
C LEU A 491 -18.86 -6.98 -4.77
N ILE A 492 -18.35 -5.77 -4.91
CA ILE A 492 -16.93 -5.45 -4.76
C ILE A 492 -16.76 -4.26 -3.85
N THR A 493 -16.18 -4.45 -2.67
CA THR A 493 -16.13 -3.37 -1.67
C THR A 493 -15.01 -3.53 -0.65
N ASN A 494 -14.71 -2.41 0.01
CA ASN A 494 -13.95 -2.39 1.25
C ASN A 494 -14.90 -1.98 2.37
N VAL A 495 -15.23 -2.90 3.29
CA VAL A 495 -16.24 -2.60 4.31
C VAL A 495 -15.74 -1.47 5.22
N PRO A 496 -16.62 -0.57 5.70
CA PRO A 496 -16.21 0.46 6.64
C PRO A 496 -15.78 -0.14 7.98
N TYR A 497 -14.75 0.44 8.61
CA TYR A 497 -14.21 -0.02 9.88
C TYR A 497 -14.59 0.90 11.04
N GLY A 498 -14.76 0.33 12.24
CA GLY A 498 -14.86 1.08 13.47
C GLY A 498 -16.19 0.85 14.19
N LYS A 499 -16.72 1.91 14.80
CA LYS A 499 -17.98 1.82 15.55
C LYS A 499 -19.12 2.45 14.78
N VAL A 500 -20.27 1.80 14.81
CA VAL A 500 -21.52 2.35 14.32
C VAL A 500 -21.80 3.68 15.03
N THR A 501 -22.00 4.74 14.27
CA THR A 501 -22.31 6.08 14.79
C THR A 501 -23.81 6.31 14.95
N GLU A 502 -24.61 5.61 14.16
CA GLU A 502 -26.06 5.70 14.18
C GLU A 502 -26.65 4.34 14.55
N GLU A 503 -27.25 4.22 15.74
CA GLU A 503 -27.77 2.95 16.26
C GLU A 503 -28.75 2.24 15.29
N LYS A 504 -29.42 2.99 14.39
CA LYS A 504 -30.32 2.46 13.36
C LYS A 504 -29.62 1.58 12.31
N GLU A 505 -28.31 1.72 12.13
CA GLU A 505 -27.51 0.86 11.25
C GLU A 505 -27.21 -0.51 11.87
N GLN A 506 -27.49 -0.70 13.17
CA GLN A 506 -27.29 -2.00 13.81
C GLN A 506 -28.43 -2.96 13.48
N PHE A 507 -28.06 -4.22 13.21
CA PHE A 507 -29.02 -5.31 13.18
C PHE A 507 -29.41 -5.70 14.60
N ILE A 508 -30.70 -5.56 14.92
CA ILE A 508 -31.25 -5.86 16.24
C ILE A 508 -32.19 -7.06 16.18
N GLU A 509 -32.02 -7.96 17.15
CA GLU A 509 -32.87 -9.13 17.35
C GLU A 509 -33.26 -9.22 18.82
N HIS A 510 -34.55 -9.40 19.12
CA HIS A 510 -35.08 -9.43 20.50
C HIS A 510 -34.62 -8.22 21.35
N GLY A 511 -34.57 -7.03 20.75
CA GLY A 511 -34.16 -5.79 21.42
C GLY A 511 -32.66 -5.65 21.71
N LYS A 512 -31.81 -6.54 21.18
CA LYS A 512 -30.35 -6.48 21.36
C LYS A 512 -29.61 -6.46 20.03
N PRO A 513 -28.50 -5.71 19.91
CA PRO A 513 -27.70 -5.72 18.70
C PRO A 513 -27.04 -7.09 18.52
N ILE A 514 -27.20 -7.67 17.32
CA ILE A 514 -26.67 -8.99 16.98
C ILE A 514 -25.13 -8.92 16.99
N TYR A 515 -24.56 -7.95 16.28
CA TYR A 515 -23.11 -7.76 16.10
C TYR A 515 -22.52 -6.66 16.98
N GLY A 516 -23.30 -6.15 17.95
CA GLY A 516 -22.91 -4.98 18.73
C GLY A 516 -22.69 -3.74 17.85
N ALA A 517 -21.81 -2.86 18.31
CA ALA A 517 -21.47 -1.62 17.61
C ALA A 517 -20.37 -1.78 16.55
N ALA A 518 -19.97 -3.00 16.19
CA ALA A 518 -18.94 -3.24 15.17
C ALA A 518 -19.47 -2.87 13.78
N LEU A 519 -18.91 -1.82 13.17
CA LEU A 519 -19.39 -1.30 11.89
C LEU A 519 -19.11 -2.30 10.76
N GLU A 520 -17.92 -2.89 10.75
CA GLU A 520 -17.48 -3.88 9.78
C GLU A 520 -18.41 -5.11 9.71
N SER A 521 -18.93 -5.57 10.85
CA SER A 521 -19.81 -6.75 10.94
C SER A 521 -21.22 -6.46 10.46
N ASN A 522 -21.77 -5.29 10.80
CA ASN A 522 -23.07 -4.86 10.30
C ASN A 522 -23.01 -4.59 8.78
N ALA A 523 -21.91 -3.99 8.29
CA ALA A 523 -21.69 -3.78 6.86
C ALA A 523 -21.54 -5.09 6.09
N LEU A 524 -20.72 -6.03 6.57
CA LEU A 524 -20.53 -7.34 5.93
C LEU A 524 -21.83 -8.15 5.88
N ARG A 525 -22.66 -8.05 6.93
CA ARG A 525 -24.00 -8.64 6.95
C ARG A 525 -24.84 -8.13 5.77
N GLU A 526 -24.88 -6.82 5.55
CA GLU A 526 -25.65 -6.27 4.44
C GLU A 526 -25.06 -6.67 3.07
N CYS A 527 -23.73 -6.70 2.92
CA CYS A 527 -23.10 -7.19 1.69
C CYS A 527 -23.60 -8.59 1.31
N ILE A 528 -23.73 -9.49 2.29
CA ILE A 528 -24.28 -10.84 2.08
C ILE A 528 -25.76 -10.79 1.66
N ASP A 529 -26.54 -9.83 2.16
CA ASP A 529 -27.97 -9.71 1.88
C ASP A 529 -28.27 -9.04 0.52
N TYR A 530 -27.34 -8.24 -0.03
CA TYR A 530 -27.48 -7.70 -1.39
C TYR A 530 -27.27 -8.74 -2.50
N LEU A 531 -26.46 -9.78 -2.23
CA LEU A 531 -26.12 -10.80 -3.22
C LEU A 531 -27.35 -11.56 -3.70
N LYS A 532 -27.42 -11.75 -5.02
CA LYS A 532 -28.42 -12.62 -5.65
C LYS A 532 -28.31 -14.04 -5.07
N PRO A 533 -29.40 -14.65 -4.57
CA PRO A 533 -29.37 -16.04 -4.12
C PRO A 533 -29.21 -17.02 -5.30
N GLU A 534 -28.58 -18.16 -5.05
CA GLU A 534 -28.55 -19.27 -6.01
C GLU A 534 -29.97 -19.84 -6.21
N VAL A 535 -30.28 -20.29 -7.43
CA VAL A 535 -31.57 -20.91 -7.75
C VAL A 535 -31.36 -22.37 -8.08
N LYS A 536 -32.04 -23.24 -7.33
CA LYS A 536 -32.04 -24.69 -7.55
C LYS A 536 -33.39 -25.22 -8.03
N GLN A 537 -33.32 -26.33 -8.76
CA GLN A 537 -34.45 -27.19 -9.04
C GLN A 537 -34.09 -28.62 -8.59
N GLY A 538 -34.59 -29.02 -7.42
CA GLY A 538 -34.09 -30.21 -6.72
C GLY A 538 -32.62 -30.01 -6.32
N ASN A 539 -31.75 -30.98 -6.65
CA ASN A 539 -30.32 -30.89 -6.35
C ASN A 539 -29.51 -30.18 -7.46
N ARG A 540 -30.15 -29.77 -8.55
CA ARG A 540 -29.47 -29.14 -9.69
C ARG A 540 -29.49 -27.62 -9.55
N ILE A 541 -28.31 -27.01 -9.66
CA ILE A 541 -28.14 -25.56 -9.75
C ILE A 541 -28.57 -25.11 -11.16
N ILE A 542 -29.56 -24.22 -11.23
CA ILE A 542 -30.07 -23.65 -12.48
C ILE A 542 -29.43 -22.28 -12.72
N GLU A 543 -29.32 -21.47 -11.67
CA GLU A 543 -28.59 -20.19 -11.70
C GLU A 543 -27.70 -20.09 -10.48
N LYS A 544 -26.45 -19.70 -10.69
CA LYS A 544 -25.47 -19.47 -9.63
C LYS A 544 -25.84 -18.23 -8.81
N GLY A 545 -25.57 -18.26 -7.50
CA GLY A 545 -25.70 -17.06 -6.66
C GLY A 545 -24.61 -16.03 -6.95
N GLY A 546 -24.85 -14.80 -6.50
CA GLY A 546 -23.92 -13.68 -6.64
C GLY A 546 -22.63 -13.88 -5.83
N VAL A 547 -21.55 -13.29 -6.32
CA VAL A 547 -20.20 -13.38 -5.74
C VAL A 547 -19.82 -12.05 -5.11
N CYS A 548 -19.21 -12.08 -3.93
CA CYS A 548 -18.69 -10.90 -3.24
C CYS A 548 -17.17 -10.98 -3.12
N ILE A 549 -16.50 -9.85 -3.34
CA ILE A 549 -15.12 -9.56 -2.94
C ILE A 549 -15.19 -8.47 -1.87
N ALA A 550 -14.95 -8.83 -0.61
CA ALA A 550 -14.95 -7.88 0.49
C ALA A 550 -13.58 -7.79 1.13
N ILE A 551 -13.04 -6.57 1.28
CA ILE A 551 -11.91 -6.33 2.17
C ILE A 551 -12.44 -6.18 3.59
N ILE A 552 -11.90 -6.96 4.51
CA ILE A 552 -12.27 -7.00 5.93
C ILE A 552 -11.03 -6.92 6.84
N PRO A 553 -11.17 -6.39 8.06
CA PRO A 553 -10.09 -6.41 9.05
C PRO A 553 -9.88 -7.83 9.61
N ASP A 554 -8.70 -8.09 10.18
CA ASP A 554 -8.37 -9.37 10.82
C ASP A 554 -9.36 -9.75 11.93
N SER A 555 -9.91 -8.75 12.64
CA SER A 555 -10.90 -8.92 13.70
C SER A 555 -12.11 -9.78 13.30
N ILE A 556 -12.64 -9.64 12.08
CA ILE A 556 -13.79 -10.42 11.58
C ILE A 556 -13.47 -11.92 11.54
N LEU A 557 -12.23 -12.26 11.18
CA LEU A 557 -11.80 -13.65 11.05
C LEU A 557 -11.35 -14.23 12.40
N GLU A 558 -10.67 -13.43 13.24
CA GLU A 558 -10.04 -13.93 14.48
C GLU A 558 -10.90 -13.78 15.74
N ASN A 559 -11.54 -12.63 15.93
CA ASN A 559 -12.10 -12.28 17.22
C ASN A 559 -13.35 -13.11 17.55
N SER A 560 -13.43 -13.59 18.78
CA SER A 560 -14.57 -14.39 19.24
C SER A 560 -15.87 -13.60 19.36
N SER A 561 -15.79 -12.27 19.56
CA SER A 561 -16.96 -11.39 19.50
C SER A 561 -17.63 -11.41 18.13
N GLU A 562 -16.84 -11.63 17.06
CA GLU A 562 -17.30 -11.64 15.67
C GLU A 562 -17.76 -13.03 15.20
N LYS A 563 -17.91 -13.99 16.10
CA LYS A 563 -18.42 -15.32 15.78
C LYS A 563 -19.75 -15.26 15.03
N LYS A 564 -20.68 -14.41 15.48
CA LYS A 564 -22.02 -14.33 14.89
C LYS A 564 -22.01 -13.95 13.42
N ILE A 565 -21.10 -13.06 12.99
CA ILE A 565 -21.00 -12.69 11.57
C ILE A 565 -20.33 -13.80 10.76
N ARG A 566 -19.35 -14.53 11.32
CA ARG A 566 -18.80 -15.74 10.69
C ARG A 566 -19.86 -16.84 10.52
N ASP A 567 -20.65 -17.09 11.56
CA ASP A 567 -21.77 -18.06 11.50
C ASP A 567 -22.78 -17.66 10.43
N TYR A 568 -23.09 -16.36 10.32
CA TYR A 568 -23.99 -15.83 9.30
C TYR A 568 -23.42 -16.03 7.89
N LEU A 569 -22.14 -15.72 7.68
CA LEU A 569 -21.46 -15.89 6.40
C LEU A 569 -21.46 -17.35 5.96
N ILE A 570 -20.96 -18.27 6.79
CA ILE A 570 -20.78 -19.68 6.38
C ILE A 570 -22.11 -20.45 6.27
N SER A 571 -23.15 -20.01 6.99
CA SER A 571 -24.49 -20.58 6.86
C SER A 571 -25.19 -20.20 5.56
N ARG A 572 -24.74 -19.16 4.85
CA ARG A 572 -25.42 -18.60 3.67
C ARG A 572 -24.57 -18.50 2.42
N CYS A 573 -23.26 -18.64 2.57
CA CYS A 573 -22.32 -18.47 1.49
C CYS A 573 -21.29 -19.59 1.49
N THR A 574 -20.84 -19.99 0.30
CA THR A 574 -19.59 -20.73 0.12
C THR A 574 -18.45 -19.73 -0.02
N ILE A 575 -17.41 -19.92 0.78
CA ILE A 575 -16.19 -19.12 0.70
C ILE A 575 -15.32 -19.76 -0.39
N HIS A 576 -14.88 -18.97 -1.35
CA HIS A 576 -14.00 -19.42 -2.44
C HIS A 576 -12.54 -19.12 -2.16
N ALA A 577 -12.27 -17.95 -1.54
CA ALA A 577 -10.90 -17.58 -1.20
C ALA A 577 -10.78 -16.64 -0.01
N ILE A 578 -9.62 -16.70 0.66
CA ILE A 578 -9.18 -15.80 1.72
C ILE A 578 -7.75 -15.37 1.41
N ILE A 579 -7.58 -14.07 1.13
CA ILE A 579 -6.30 -13.50 0.68
C ILE A 579 -5.82 -12.51 1.73
N GLY A 580 -4.77 -12.88 2.47
CA GLY A 580 -4.11 -12.01 3.44
C GLY A 580 -3.35 -10.88 2.75
N LEU A 581 -3.69 -9.64 3.06
CA LEU A 581 -3.01 -8.46 2.52
C LEU A 581 -1.85 -8.04 3.45
N PRO A 582 -0.77 -7.44 2.97
CA PRO A 582 0.30 -6.95 3.84
C PRO A 582 -0.24 -5.98 4.92
N PRO A 583 0.36 -5.93 6.12
CA PRO A 583 0.10 -4.84 7.05
C PRO A 583 0.31 -3.48 6.36
N PHE A 584 -0.39 -2.44 6.79
CA PHE A 584 -0.32 -1.11 6.16
C PHE A 584 -0.79 -1.04 4.69
N THR A 585 -1.39 -2.09 4.11
CA THR A 585 -1.98 -2.05 2.74
C THR A 585 -2.92 -0.85 2.55
N PHE A 586 -3.56 -0.40 3.62
CA PHE A 586 -4.45 0.75 3.63
C PHE A 586 -3.89 1.94 4.41
N SER A 587 -2.56 2.05 4.55
CA SER A 587 -1.94 3.19 5.23
C SER A 587 -2.05 4.47 4.38
N PRO A 588 -2.29 5.66 4.99
CA PRO A 588 -2.33 5.95 6.43
C PRO A 588 -3.69 5.76 7.12
N TYR A 589 -4.67 5.20 6.42
CA TYR A 589 -6.06 5.07 6.87
C TYR A 589 -6.22 3.93 7.88
N ALA A 590 -5.81 2.71 7.52
CA ALA A 590 -5.74 1.54 8.39
C ALA A 590 -4.31 0.98 8.44
N MET A 591 -3.87 0.67 9.66
CA MET A 591 -2.53 0.17 9.98
C MET A 591 -2.59 -1.22 10.62
N GLU A 592 -3.64 -1.98 10.29
CA GLU A 592 -3.89 -3.35 10.75
C GLU A 592 -3.81 -4.37 9.61
N LYS A 593 -3.78 -5.66 9.94
CA LYS A 593 -3.82 -6.74 8.96
C LYS A 593 -5.25 -6.84 8.42
N THR A 594 -5.36 -6.98 7.10
CA THR A 594 -6.64 -7.05 6.38
C THR A 594 -6.63 -8.24 5.45
N TYR A 595 -7.82 -8.68 5.07
CA TYR A 595 -8.03 -9.81 4.18
C TYR A 595 -9.03 -9.45 3.10
N ALA A 596 -8.78 -9.87 1.86
CA ALA A 596 -9.83 -9.96 0.87
C ALA A 596 -10.48 -11.35 0.98
N ILE A 597 -11.77 -11.38 1.31
CA ILE A 597 -12.56 -12.61 1.31
C ILE A 597 -13.43 -12.64 0.06
N VAL A 598 -13.45 -13.80 -0.60
CA VAL A 598 -14.30 -14.06 -1.76
C VAL A 598 -15.30 -15.15 -1.39
N PHE A 599 -16.58 -14.86 -1.55
CA PHE A 599 -17.65 -15.80 -1.23
C PHE A 599 -18.83 -15.65 -2.17
N GLN A 600 -19.63 -16.71 -2.29
CA GLN A 600 -20.78 -16.79 -3.18
C GLN A 600 -22.03 -17.19 -2.39
N LYS A 601 -23.15 -16.52 -2.65
CA LYS A 601 -24.43 -16.77 -1.97
C LYS A 601 -25.02 -18.12 -2.38
N LEU A 602 -25.49 -18.89 -1.40
CA LEU A 602 -26.17 -20.16 -1.59
C LEU A 602 -27.67 -19.97 -1.89
N ALA A 603 -28.34 -21.07 -2.21
CA ALA A 603 -29.78 -21.11 -2.30
C ALA A 603 -30.38 -21.01 -0.87
N PRO A 604 -31.48 -20.26 -0.65
CA PRO A 604 -32.05 -20.10 0.69
C PRO A 604 -32.44 -21.40 1.38
N GLU A 605 -32.85 -22.40 0.62
CA GLU A 605 -33.12 -23.77 1.07
C GLU A 605 -31.89 -24.49 1.65
N ASP A 606 -30.68 -24.09 1.27
CA ASP A 606 -29.42 -24.66 1.78
C ASP A 606 -28.83 -23.85 2.94
N PHE A 607 -29.53 -22.81 3.42
CA PHE A 607 -29.02 -21.98 4.50
C PHE A 607 -28.93 -22.78 5.81
N ASN A 608 -27.73 -23.28 6.11
CA ASN A 608 -27.50 -24.17 7.24
C ASN A 608 -26.08 -24.01 7.78
N TYR A 609 -25.96 -23.62 9.05
CA TYR A 609 -24.66 -23.53 9.74
C TYR A 609 -23.94 -24.88 9.80
N SER A 610 -24.66 -25.99 9.84
CA SER A 610 -24.10 -27.34 10.05
C SER A 610 -23.68 -28.04 8.75
N ARG A 611 -23.82 -27.39 7.59
CA ARG A 611 -23.44 -27.95 6.29
C ARG A 611 -21.96 -28.32 6.22
N GLU A 612 -21.61 -29.23 5.34
CA GLU A 612 -20.21 -29.45 4.97
C GLU A 612 -19.64 -28.19 4.32
N LEU A 613 -18.40 -27.85 4.69
CA LEU A 613 -17.71 -26.66 4.19
C LEU A 613 -16.77 -27.07 3.07
N ASP A 614 -16.78 -26.27 2.01
CA ASP A 614 -15.98 -26.49 0.83
C ASP A 614 -14.49 -26.19 1.06
N GLU A 615 -13.66 -26.68 0.15
CA GLU A 615 -12.25 -26.35 0.04
C GLU A 615 -12.08 -24.87 -0.36
N VAL A 616 -11.23 -24.13 0.35
CA VAL A 616 -11.01 -22.69 0.17
C VAL A 616 -9.60 -22.41 -0.29
N PHE A 617 -9.44 -21.53 -1.30
CA PHE A 617 -8.13 -21.02 -1.67
C PHE A 617 -7.63 -20.00 -0.66
N PHE A 618 -6.47 -20.24 -0.06
CA PHE A 618 -5.80 -19.31 0.83
C PHE A 618 -4.53 -18.79 0.19
N TYR A 619 -4.26 -17.49 0.33
CA TYR A 619 -3.01 -16.84 -0.10
C TYR A 619 -2.62 -15.75 0.90
N ASP A 620 -1.50 -15.88 1.59
CA ASP A 620 -0.99 -14.83 2.48
C ASP A 620 0.09 -14.01 1.77
N SER A 621 -0.30 -12.84 1.25
CA SER A 621 0.62 -11.91 0.64
C SER A 621 1.45 -11.19 1.69
N ILE A 622 2.77 -11.27 1.53
CA ILE A 622 3.74 -10.64 2.43
C ILE A 622 4.16 -9.26 1.91
N SER A 623 4.05 -9.01 0.60
CA SER A 623 4.31 -7.70 0.02
C SER A 623 3.57 -7.49 -1.30
N ASP A 624 3.05 -6.27 -1.46
CA ASP A 624 2.26 -5.85 -2.61
C ASP A 624 3.02 -4.91 -3.54
N GLY A 625 4.35 -5.03 -3.59
CA GLY A 625 5.20 -4.12 -4.37
C GLY A 625 5.39 -2.74 -3.72
N LYS A 626 4.85 -2.53 -2.52
CA LYS A 626 5.12 -1.37 -1.66
C LYS A 626 5.65 -1.83 -0.30
N ALA A 627 6.50 -1.00 0.31
CA ALA A 627 7.07 -1.27 1.62
C ALA A 627 5.95 -1.39 2.67
N ASN A 628 6.04 -2.39 3.55
CA ASN A 628 5.09 -2.72 4.61
C ASN A 628 5.12 -1.70 5.80
N SER A 629 4.96 -0.41 5.49
CA SER A 629 5.12 0.70 6.43
C SER A 629 4.16 1.84 6.16
N LYS A 630 4.04 2.76 7.13
CA LYS A 630 3.13 3.91 7.03
C LYS A 630 3.24 4.72 5.73
N ASN A 631 4.46 4.81 5.16
CA ASN A 631 4.73 5.65 4.00
C ASN A 631 4.63 4.92 2.65
N ARG A 632 4.46 3.59 2.64
CA ARG A 632 4.14 2.77 1.45
C ARG A 632 4.94 3.09 0.16
N TYR A 633 6.25 3.32 0.29
CA TYR A 633 7.11 3.53 -0.88
C TYR A 633 7.13 2.29 -1.78
N LYS A 634 7.13 2.47 -3.11
CA LYS A 634 7.33 1.36 -4.05
C LYS A 634 8.66 0.66 -3.74
N THR A 635 8.66 -0.68 -3.76
CA THR A 635 9.88 -1.47 -3.58
C THR A 635 10.78 -1.36 -4.80
N ASP A 636 12.09 -1.48 -4.63
CA ASP A 636 13.04 -1.45 -5.75
C ASP A 636 12.86 -2.68 -6.66
N HIS A 637 13.24 -2.53 -7.93
CA HIS A 637 13.22 -3.61 -8.91
C HIS A 637 14.40 -4.57 -8.70
N ILE A 638 14.15 -5.88 -8.71
CA ILE A 638 15.16 -6.94 -8.76
C ILE A 638 15.81 -6.99 -10.14
N ASP A 639 14.98 -6.99 -11.20
CA ASP A 639 15.45 -7.27 -12.56
C ASP A 639 14.53 -6.66 -13.63
N LYS A 640 15.01 -6.52 -14.87
CA LYS A 640 14.23 -5.96 -15.99
C LYS A 640 14.36 -6.83 -17.23
N PHE A 641 13.23 -7.33 -17.71
CA PHE A 641 13.17 -8.18 -18.90
C PHE A 641 12.40 -7.47 -20.00
N THR A 642 12.81 -7.68 -21.25
CA THR A 642 12.03 -7.29 -22.42
C THR A 642 11.43 -8.56 -23.01
N ILE A 643 10.16 -8.50 -23.29
CA ILE A 643 9.34 -9.62 -23.71
C ILE A 643 8.40 -9.14 -24.80
N LYS A 644 7.86 -10.04 -25.62
CA LYS A 644 6.86 -9.68 -26.62
C LYS A 644 5.47 -9.98 -26.06
N ASP A 645 4.56 -9.02 -26.16
CA ASP A 645 3.15 -9.22 -25.81
C ASP A 645 2.45 -10.15 -26.82
N LEU A 646 1.16 -10.44 -26.58
CA LEU A 646 0.35 -11.31 -27.45
C LEU A 646 0.22 -10.80 -28.90
N MET A 647 0.54 -9.51 -29.14
CA MET A 647 0.53 -8.88 -30.46
C MET A 647 1.95 -8.73 -31.04
N GLY A 648 2.96 -9.26 -30.37
CA GLY A 648 4.36 -9.22 -30.79
C GLY A 648 5.12 -7.95 -30.39
N ASN A 649 4.50 -7.01 -29.66
CA ASN A 649 5.13 -5.75 -29.25
C ASN A 649 6.06 -5.97 -28.07
N GLU A 650 7.23 -5.34 -28.10
CA GLU A 650 8.19 -5.42 -26.99
C GLU A 650 7.72 -4.61 -25.79
N LYS A 651 7.39 -5.31 -24.70
CA LYS A 651 7.05 -4.72 -23.40
C LYS A 651 8.22 -4.91 -22.43
N LYS A 652 8.58 -3.84 -21.73
CA LYS A 652 9.54 -3.91 -20.60
C LYS A 652 8.78 -4.27 -19.33
N VAL A 653 9.15 -5.38 -18.72
CA VAL A 653 8.59 -5.85 -17.45
C VAL A 653 9.66 -5.79 -16.38
N ASN A 654 9.33 -5.15 -15.27
CA ASN A 654 10.22 -5.07 -14.13
C ASN A 654 9.80 -6.10 -13.08
N THR A 655 10.74 -6.88 -12.61
CA THR A 655 10.54 -7.75 -11.44
C THR A 655 10.85 -6.92 -10.20
N TYR A 656 9.96 -6.90 -9.22
CA TYR A 656 10.13 -6.15 -7.97
C TYR A 656 10.57 -7.05 -6.83
N ILE A 657 11.22 -6.49 -5.80
CA ILE A 657 11.52 -7.22 -4.56
C ILE A 657 10.19 -7.60 -3.91
N HIS A 658 9.75 -8.85 -4.12
CA HIS A 658 8.52 -9.44 -3.58
C HIS A 658 7.27 -8.61 -3.91
N ASN A 659 6.69 -8.82 -5.09
CA ASN A 659 5.40 -8.24 -5.46
C ASN A 659 4.46 -9.35 -5.89
N ASP A 660 3.43 -9.58 -5.07
CA ASP A 660 2.51 -10.68 -5.27
C ASP A 660 1.34 -10.32 -6.20
N PHE A 661 1.12 -9.03 -6.45
CA PHE A 661 -0.09 -8.52 -7.10
C PHE A 661 0.14 -7.89 -8.48
N ASP A 662 1.35 -7.42 -8.81
CA ASP A 662 1.63 -7.00 -10.19
C ASP A 662 1.92 -8.20 -11.09
N PRO A 663 1.45 -8.19 -12.35
CA PRO A 663 1.71 -9.27 -13.27
C PRO A 663 3.19 -9.40 -13.64
N CYS A 664 3.71 -10.62 -13.60
CA CYS A 664 5.02 -10.99 -14.09
C CYS A 664 4.88 -11.94 -15.29
N PHE A 665 5.87 -11.93 -16.19
CA PHE A 665 5.98 -12.99 -17.19
C PHE A 665 6.75 -14.13 -16.56
N GLU A 666 6.04 -15.22 -16.36
CA GLU A 666 6.53 -16.43 -15.71
C GLU A 666 6.33 -17.58 -16.69
N SER A 667 7.43 -18.19 -17.15
CA SER A 667 7.40 -19.30 -18.13
C SER A 667 7.32 -20.63 -17.40
N PHE A 668 6.17 -21.29 -17.42
CA PHE A 668 5.98 -22.53 -16.64
C PHE A 668 5.42 -23.70 -17.43
N ASP A 669 4.90 -23.48 -18.63
CA ASP A 669 4.72 -24.54 -19.60
C ASP A 669 5.52 -24.19 -20.86
N THR A 670 6.26 -25.17 -21.39
CA THR A 670 7.04 -25.07 -22.64
C THR A 670 6.22 -24.64 -23.85
N SER A 671 4.89 -24.51 -23.70
CA SER A 671 3.91 -24.23 -24.74
C SER A 671 3.16 -22.88 -24.59
N SER A 672 3.20 -22.17 -23.45
CA SER A 672 2.50 -20.87 -23.32
C SER A 672 3.08 -19.91 -22.26
N TYR A 673 3.26 -18.64 -22.63
CA TYR A 673 3.57 -17.54 -21.72
C TYR A 673 2.26 -16.83 -21.33
N SER A 674 2.01 -16.65 -20.03
CA SER A 674 0.86 -15.88 -19.53
C SER A 674 1.32 -14.73 -18.64
N TYR A 675 0.75 -13.53 -18.84
CA TYR A 675 1.02 -12.34 -18.04
C TYR A 675 0.06 -12.27 -16.84
N LEU A 676 0.48 -12.85 -15.72
CA LEU A 676 -0.32 -12.98 -14.51
C LEU A 676 0.52 -12.63 -13.29
N SER A 677 -0.10 -12.07 -12.26
CA SER A 677 0.54 -11.89 -10.95
C SER A 677 0.77 -13.23 -10.27
N LYS A 678 1.59 -13.23 -9.22
CA LYS A 678 1.83 -14.46 -8.46
C LYS A 678 0.57 -15.00 -7.80
N LEU A 679 -0.28 -14.11 -7.31
CA LEU A 679 -1.61 -14.46 -6.80
C LEU A 679 -2.45 -15.15 -7.89
N GLU A 680 -2.54 -14.55 -9.08
CA GLU A 680 -3.33 -15.12 -10.19
C GLU A 680 -2.82 -16.50 -10.60
N TRP A 681 -1.49 -16.70 -10.62
CA TRP A 681 -0.89 -18.01 -10.87
C TRP A 681 -1.27 -19.03 -9.80
N ALA A 682 -1.03 -18.71 -8.52
CA ALA A 682 -1.36 -19.60 -7.40
C ALA A 682 -2.85 -19.98 -7.36
N TRP A 683 -3.73 -19.07 -7.77
CA TRP A 683 -5.17 -19.29 -7.70
C TRP A 683 -5.69 -20.20 -8.83
N LYS A 684 -4.97 -20.32 -9.95
CA LYS A 684 -5.33 -21.29 -10.99
C LYS A 684 -5.15 -22.71 -10.47
N LYS A 685 -6.26 -23.43 -10.24
CA LYS A 685 -6.26 -24.77 -9.62
C LYS A 685 -5.37 -25.77 -10.36
N ASP A 686 -5.37 -25.76 -11.69
CA ASP A 686 -4.50 -26.64 -12.49
C ASP A 686 -3.01 -26.34 -12.25
N PHE A 687 -2.65 -25.05 -12.21
CA PHE A 687 -1.28 -24.63 -11.91
C PHE A 687 -0.88 -25.01 -10.48
N ALA A 688 -1.74 -24.71 -9.50
CA ALA A 688 -1.55 -25.05 -8.10
C ALA A 688 -1.33 -26.55 -7.86
N ASN A 689 -2.10 -27.39 -8.56
CA ASN A 689 -2.02 -28.85 -8.45
C ASN A 689 -0.70 -29.40 -9.00
N LEU A 690 -0.19 -28.82 -10.10
CA LEU A 690 1.06 -29.21 -10.73
C LEU A 690 2.29 -28.65 -9.99
N ASN A 691 2.17 -27.45 -9.40
CA ASN A 691 3.30 -26.68 -8.86
C ASN A 691 3.18 -26.46 -7.34
N LYS A 692 2.97 -27.53 -6.59
CA LYS A 692 2.67 -27.47 -5.14
C LYS A 692 3.72 -26.73 -4.30
N GLU A 693 4.98 -26.69 -4.75
CA GLU A 693 6.11 -26.06 -4.05
C GLU A 693 6.47 -24.65 -4.57
N TRP A 694 5.83 -24.18 -5.66
CA TRP A 694 6.16 -22.89 -6.28
C TRP A 694 5.75 -21.72 -5.37
N ASP A 695 6.66 -20.77 -5.16
CA ASP A 695 6.48 -19.57 -4.30
C ASP A 695 5.89 -19.87 -2.91
N GLN A 696 6.07 -21.10 -2.39
CA GLN A 696 5.47 -21.53 -1.12
C GLN A 696 6.16 -20.99 0.12
N LYS A 697 7.43 -20.55 -0.01
CA LYS A 697 8.31 -20.28 1.13
C LYS A 697 7.75 -19.14 1.98
N ARG A 698 7.28 -19.50 3.18
CA ARG A 698 6.96 -18.58 4.27
C ARG A 698 7.61 -19.09 5.55
N LEU A 699 8.21 -18.18 6.31
CA LEU A 699 8.76 -18.48 7.63
C LEU A 699 7.90 -17.80 8.68
N THR A 700 7.51 -18.58 9.68
CA THR A 700 6.73 -18.11 10.81
C THR A 700 7.47 -18.45 12.09
N GLU A 701 7.69 -17.45 12.94
CA GLU A 701 8.45 -17.63 14.17
C GLU A 701 7.51 -17.90 15.34
N VAL A 702 7.77 -19.00 16.05
CA VAL A 702 7.03 -19.39 17.25
C VAL A 702 8.02 -19.59 18.40
N TRP A 703 7.71 -19.03 19.56
CA TRP A 703 8.49 -19.23 20.77
C TRP A 703 8.08 -20.56 21.43
N LYS A 704 9.05 -21.42 21.74
CA LYS A 704 8.82 -22.62 22.56
C LYS A 704 9.84 -22.67 23.69
N GLU A 705 9.35 -22.55 24.92
CA GLU A 705 10.02 -22.79 26.21
C GLU A 705 11.30 -21.97 26.47
N ASN A 706 12.32 -22.03 25.60
CA ASN A 706 13.55 -21.22 25.66
C ASN A 706 14.15 -20.84 24.28
N GLU A 707 13.50 -21.13 23.15
CA GLU A 707 14.00 -20.77 21.81
C GLU A 707 12.90 -20.40 20.79
N TRP A 708 13.23 -19.51 19.84
CA TRP A 708 12.38 -19.21 18.68
C TRP A 708 12.64 -20.25 17.61
N ILE A 709 11.59 -20.99 17.24
CA ILE A 709 11.63 -21.96 16.16
C ILE A 709 11.01 -21.30 14.92
N GLN A 710 11.77 -21.24 13.83
CA GLN A 710 11.22 -20.92 12.52
C GLN A 710 10.46 -22.13 11.99
N LEU A 711 9.14 -22.05 12.01
CA LEU A 711 8.28 -23.06 11.43
C LEU A 711 8.02 -22.70 9.96
N PRO A 712 8.31 -23.61 9.02
CA PRO A 712 7.91 -23.45 7.64
C PRO A 712 6.38 -23.46 7.54
N GLY A 713 5.82 -22.45 6.86
CA GLY A 713 4.42 -22.38 6.51
C GLY A 713 4.26 -22.33 5.00
N LYS A 714 3.07 -22.70 4.50
CA LYS A 714 2.71 -22.51 3.09
C LYS A 714 2.17 -21.11 2.90
N LYS A 715 2.64 -20.43 1.84
CA LYS A 715 2.16 -19.10 1.46
C LYS A 715 0.76 -19.17 0.87
N TRP A 716 0.50 -20.21 0.08
CA TRP A 716 -0.78 -20.38 -0.60
C TRP A 716 -1.17 -21.86 -0.72
N GLY A 717 -2.44 -22.13 -0.95
CA GLY A 717 -2.94 -23.48 -1.15
C GLY A 717 -4.44 -23.57 -1.00
N TYR A 718 -4.96 -24.77 -1.19
CA TYR A 718 -6.36 -25.09 -0.97
C TYR A 718 -6.52 -25.85 0.34
N TYR A 719 -7.45 -25.43 1.19
CA TYR A 719 -7.64 -25.96 2.55
C TYR A 719 -9.11 -26.19 2.85
N ASN A 720 -9.43 -27.31 3.49
CA ASN A 720 -10.78 -27.56 3.99
C ASN A 720 -11.02 -26.74 5.26
N LEU A 721 -12.07 -25.92 5.27
CA LEU A 721 -12.47 -25.22 6.48
C LEU A 721 -12.97 -26.21 7.53
N GLN A 722 -12.52 -26.02 8.78
CA GLN A 722 -12.89 -26.89 9.89
C GLN A 722 -13.57 -26.10 11.00
N ARG A 723 -14.62 -26.70 11.58
CA ARG A 723 -15.20 -26.23 12.84
C ARG A 723 -14.31 -26.70 13.97
N SER A 724 -13.87 -25.78 14.82
CA SER A 724 -12.97 -26.04 15.93
C SER A 724 -13.56 -25.53 17.24
N LYS A 725 -13.27 -26.24 18.35
CA LYS A 725 -13.62 -25.78 19.69
C LYS A 725 -12.47 -24.91 20.21
N ARG A 726 -12.77 -23.64 20.46
CA ARG A 726 -11.85 -22.62 20.97
C ARG A 726 -12.02 -22.49 22.48
N SER A 727 -10.93 -22.27 23.21
CA SER A 727 -10.96 -21.92 24.63
C SER A 727 -10.45 -20.49 24.80
N ILE A 728 -11.22 -19.64 25.47
CA ILE A 728 -10.89 -18.23 25.64
C ILE A 728 -10.83 -17.92 27.12
N GLN A 729 -9.76 -17.26 27.53
CA GLN A 729 -9.59 -16.75 28.88
C GLN A 729 -10.23 -15.37 28.98
N LYS A 730 -11.35 -15.26 29.71
CA LYS A 730 -12.05 -13.99 29.97
C LYS A 730 -11.76 -13.53 31.40
N GLU A 731 -11.22 -12.34 31.53
CA GLU A 731 -10.95 -11.70 32.83
C GLU A 731 -12.25 -11.42 33.58
N ILE A 732 -12.29 -11.79 34.87
CA ILE A 732 -13.41 -11.52 35.77
C ILE A 732 -13.12 -10.25 36.55
N LYS A 733 -13.74 -9.15 36.14
CA LYS A 733 -13.59 -7.84 36.79
C LYS A 733 -14.59 -7.67 37.94
N ASN A 734 -14.08 -7.71 39.16
CA ASN A 734 -14.82 -7.36 40.37
C ASN A 734 -13.88 -7.05 41.54
N ASP A 735 -13.59 -5.76 41.77
CA ASP A 735 -12.64 -5.35 42.81
C ASP A 735 -13.08 -5.76 44.22
N SER A 736 -14.40 -5.78 44.49
CA SER A 736 -14.95 -6.21 45.78
C SER A 736 -14.69 -7.70 46.03
N LEU A 737 -14.92 -8.55 45.02
CA LEU A 737 -14.62 -9.98 45.08
C LEU A 737 -13.12 -10.21 45.32
N ILE A 738 -12.26 -9.53 44.56
CA ILE A 738 -10.80 -9.67 44.70
C ILE A 738 -10.34 -9.25 46.10
N LEU A 739 -10.88 -8.15 46.66
CA LEU A 739 -10.58 -7.70 48.02
C LEU A 739 -11.03 -8.71 49.09
N LYS A 740 -12.22 -9.31 48.93
CA LYS A 740 -12.74 -10.31 49.87
C LYS A 740 -11.90 -11.59 49.86
N ILE A 741 -11.51 -12.06 48.67
CA ILE A 741 -10.60 -13.20 48.54
C ILE A 741 -9.25 -12.88 49.19
N LYS A 742 -8.66 -11.69 48.94
CA LYS A 742 -7.41 -11.28 49.60
C LYS A 742 -7.53 -11.30 51.12
N ARG A 743 -8.63 -10.74 51.66
CA ARG A 743 -8.90 -10.75 53.11
C ARG A 743 -9.00 -12.17 53.66
N TYR A 744 -9.64 -13.08 52.93
CA TYR A 744 -9.73 -14.49 53.30
C TYR A 744 -8.34 -15.15 53.34
N LEU A 745 -7.50 -14.93 52.33
CA LEU A 745 -6.13 -15.46 52.30
C LEU A 745 -5.29 -14.93 53.45
N ASP A 746 -5.39 -13.64 53.76
CA ASP A 746 -4.67 -13.00 54.87
C ASP A 746 -5.10 -13.55 56.23
N LEU A 747 -6.40 -13.72 56.47
CA LEU A 747 -6.94 -14.27 57.72
C LEU A 747 -6.49 -15.72 57.96
N ASN A 748 -6.44 -16.52 56.91
CA ASN A 748 -6.06 -17.93 56.97
C ASN A 748 -4.54 -18.15 56.78
N LYS A 749 -3.75 -17.07 56.61
CA LYS A 749 -2.29 -17.11 56.37
C LYS A 749 -1.90 -17.95 55.14
N ILE A 750 -2.76 -17.99 54.12
CA ILE A 750 -2.53 -18.72 52.87
C ILE A 750 -1.66 -17.85 51.95
N LYS A 751 -0.55 -18.39 51.44
CA LYS A 751 0.27 -17.68 50.46
C LYS A 751 -0.40 -17.67 49.10
N LEU A 752 -0.21 -16.60 48.33
CA LEU A 752 -0.80 -16.49 47.00
C LEU A 752 -0.33 -17.59 46.02
N SER A 753 0.91 -18.06 46.17
CA SER A 753 1.44 -19.22 45.43
C SER A 753 0.65 -20.49 45.70
N ASP A 754 0.29 -20.72 46.97
CA ASP A 754 -0.41 -21.92 47.41
C ASP A 754 -1.89 -21.85 46.99
N PHE A 755 -2.46 -20.64 47.02
CA PHE A 755 -3.79 -20.35 46.48
C PHE A 755 -3.87 -20.60 44.97
N ASN A 756 -2.85 -20.23 44.18
CA ASN A 756 -2.84 -20.50 42.75
C ASN A 756 -2.75 -22.00 42.44
N ASN A 757 -1.83 -22.71 43.11
CA ASN A 757 -1.63 -24.15 42.88
C ASN A 757 -2.85 -25.00 43.26
N ASN A 758 -3.64 -24.55 44.24
CA ASN A 758 -4.84 -25.24 44.73
C ASN A 758 -6.11 -24.39 44.55
N PHE A 759 -6.17 -23.62 43.46
CA PHE A 759 -7.22 -22.62 43.26
C PHE A 759 -8.63 -23.21 43.32
N ILE A 760 -8.83 -24.41 42.78
CA ILE A 760 -10.14 -25.08 42.77
C ILE A 760 -10.59 -25.40 44.20
N ASP A 761 -9.72 -25.92 45.04
CA ASP A 761 -10.06 -26.31 46.41
C ASP A 761 -10.42 -25.08 47.26
N TYR A 762 -9.58 -24.05 47.22
CA TYR A 762 -9.86 -22.80 47.93
C TYR A 762 -11.05 -22.04 47.37
N LYS A 763 -11.31 -22.14 46.05
CA LYS A 763 -12.51 -21.58 45.44
C LYS A 763 -13.77 -22.19 46.06
N GLU A 764 -13.83 -23.51 46.19
CA GLU A 764 -14.98 -24.19 46.80
C GLU A 764 -15.16 -23.81 48.27
N GLU A 765 -14.08 -23.73 49.04
CA GLU A 765 -14.13 -23.26 50.45
C GLU A 765 -14.67 -21.83 50.56
N ILE A 766 -14.24 -20.94 49.66
CA ILE A 766 -14.70 -19.56 49.62
C ILE A 766 -16.17 -19.48 49.20
N LEU A 767 -16.61 -20.27 48.21
CA LEU A 767 -18.01 -20.30 47.77
C LEU A 767 -18.96 -20.78 48.87
N GLN A 768 -18.49 -21.67 49.75
CA GLN A 768 -19.26 -22.15 50.90
C GLN A 768 -19.30 -21.17 52.08
N SER A 769 -18.55 -20.06 52.01
CA SER A 769 -18.53 -19.05 53.07
C SER A 769 -19.57 -17.95 52.84
N ASP A 770 -20.13 -17.41 53.93
CA ASP A 770 -21.12 -16.32 53.88
C ASP A 770 -20.53 -14.94 53.52
N MET A 771 -19.28 -14.88 53.04
CA MET A 771 -18.59 -13.59 52.81
C MET A 771 -18.93 -12.94 51.46
N LEU A 772 -19.46 -13.69 50.51
CA LEU A 772 -19.76 -13.23 49.15
C LEU A 772 -21.24 -12.85 49.01
N ASP A 773 -21.52 -11.76 48.29
CA ASP A 773 -22.88 -11.50 47.81
C ASP A 773 -23.24 -12.38 46.59
N SER A 774 -24.50 -12.39 46.17
CA SER A 774 -24.96 -13.25 45.06
C SER A 774 -24.24 -13.00 43.72
N ASN A 775 -23.79 -11.77 43.44
CA ASN A 775 -23.07 -11.43 42.21
C ASN A 775 -21.60 -11.85 42.28
N GLU A 776 -20.96 -11.64 43.44
CA GLU A 776 -19.60 -12.10 43.72
C GLU A 776 -19.49 -13.61 43.72
N HIS A 777 -20.46 -14.30 44.33
CA HIS A 777 -20.57 -15.76 44.35
C HIS A 777 -20.64 -16.31 42.92
N ASN A 778 -21.53 -15.79 42.08
CA ASN A 778 -21.64 -16.22 40.67
C ASN A 778 -20.35 -15.95 39.87
N LYS A 779 -19.70 -14.81 40.09
CA LYS A 779 -18.42 -14.50 39.43
C LYS A 779 -17.28 -15.40 39.86
N LEU A 780 -17.20 -15.78 41.14
CA LEU A 780 -16.19 -16.73 41.59
C LEU A 780 -16.51 -18.15 41.10
N LEU A 781 -17.79 -18.53 41.05
CA LEU A 781 -18.24 -19.80 40.47
C LEU A 781 -17.81 -19.93 39.00
N ASP A 782 -17.89 -18.84 38.25
CA ASP A 782 -17.42 -18.76 36.86
C ASP A 782 -15.89 -18.77 36.72
N ALA A 783 -15.13 -18.49 37.78
CA ALA A 783 -13.66 -18.48 37.75
C ALA A 783 -13.12 -19.91 37.64
N THR A 784 -12.34 -20.18 36.59
CA THR A 784 -11.74 -21.49 36.32
C THR A 784 -10.23 -21.50 36.57
N LEU A 785 -9.58 -20.34 36.53
CA LEU A 785 -8.16 -20.19 36.83
C LEU A 785 -7.86 -18.82 37.43
N ILE A 786 -6.65 -18.71 37.96
CA ILE A 786 -6.08 -17.50 38.53
C ILE A 786 -4.69 -17.29 37.95
N GLU A 787 -4.33 -16.03 37.69
CA GLU A 787 -2.99 -15.63 37.27
C GLU A 787 -2.44 -14.64 38.30
N ILE A 788 -1.26 -14.92 38.83
CA ILE A 788 -0.58 -14.04 39.78
C ILE A 788 0.14 -12.96 38.97
N ILE A 789 -0.17 -11.69 39.24
CA ILE A 789 0.55 -10.55 38.63
C ILE A 789 1.82 -10.25 39.44
N ASP A 790 1.72 -10.25 40.76
CA ASP A 790 2.82 -10.03 41.69
C ASP A 790 2.56 -10.73 43.03
N ASN A 791 3.48 -10.60 44.00
CA ASN A 791 3.35 -11.21 45.32
C ASN A 791 2.10 -10.77 46.13
N LYS A 792 1.28 -9.82 45.64
CA LYS A 792 0.13 -9.22 46.33
C LYS A 792 -1.14 -9.13 45.49
N SER A 793 -1.11 -9.50 44.21
CA SER A 793 -2.21 -9.28 43.28
C SER A 793 -2.35 -10.41 42.27
N PHE A 794 -3.59 -10.65 41.89
CA PHE A 794 -3.98 -11.73 41.00
C PHE A 794 -5.18 -11.31 40.19
N ILE A 795 -5.37 -12.00 39.07
CA ILE A 795 -6.53 -11.87 38.19
C ILE A 795 -7.24 -13.23 38.16
N LEU A 796 -8.57 -13.20 38.29
CA LEU A 796 -9.41 -14.37 38.07
C LEU A 796 -9.84 -14.43 36.60
N PHE A 797 -9.83 -15.62 36.02
CA PHE A 797 -10.33 -15.83 34.68
C PHE A 797 -11.32 -16.98 34.58
N GLN A 798 -12.25 -16.83 33.64
CA GLN A 798 -13.15 -17.86 33.17
C GLN A 798 -12.65 -18.40 31.82
N ILE A 799 -12.50 -19.70 31.70
CA ILE A 799 -12.28 -20.39 30.43
C ILE A 799 -13.64 -20.60 29.78
N ILE A 800 -13.87 -19.91 28.66
CA ILE A 800 -15.08 -20.05 27.85
C ILE A 800 -14.73 -20.90 26.64
N ASN A 801 -15.40 -22.04 26.50
CA ASN A 801 -15.28 -22.89 25.33
C ASN A 801 -16.30 -22.46 24.26
N ILE A 802 -15.85 -22.13 23.06
CA ILE A 802 -16.66 -21.63 21.95
C ILE A 802 -16.42 -22.52 20.72
N ASN A 803 -17.47 -23.14 20.19
CA ASN A 803 -17.37 -23.84 18.90
C ASN A 803 -17.47 -22.82 17.77
N ASP A 804 -16.45 -22.71 16.93
CA ASP A 804 -16.30 -21.68 15.90
C ASP A 804 -15.67 -22.26 14.64
N ILE A 805 -15.42 -21.44 13.61
CA ILE A 805 -14.77 -21.87 12.36
C ILE A 805 -13.44 -21.19 12.22
N ASP A 806 -12.41 -21.99 11.96
CA ASP A 806 -11.09 -21.48 11.62
C ASP A 806 -11.05 -21.06 10.16
N LEU A 807 -11.04 -19.74 9.93
CA LEU A 807 -10.95 -19.14 8.60
C LEU A 807 -9.51 -18.76 8.23
N ILE A 808 -8.54 -18.91 9.14
CA ILE A 808 -7.13 -18.57 8.86
C ILE A 808 -6.25 -19.77 9.21
N PRO A 809 -6.03 -20.69 8.24
CA PRO A 809 -5.26 -21.93 8.45
C PRO A 809 -3.83 -21.74 8.96
N SER A 810 -3.33 -20.50 8.99
CA SER A 810 -1.92 -20.20 9.20
C SER A 810 -1.62 -19.20 10.32
N SER A 811 -2.62 -18.81 11.11
CA SER A 811 -2.40 -17.89 12.24
C SER A 811 -2.20 -18.65 13.54
N PHE A 812 -1.01 -18.48 14.16
CA PHE A 812 -0.63 -19.12 15.43
C PHE A 812 -1.47 -18.66 16.62
N ARG A 813 -2.13 -17.49 16.52
CA ARG A 813 -3.03 -17.00 17.56
C ARG A 813 -4.25 -17.88 17.75
N TYR A 814 -4.67 -18.59 16.69
CA TYR A 814 -5.87 -19.45 16.71
C TYR A 814 -5.70 -20.78 17.44
N LEU A 815 -4.49 -21.08 17.88
CA LEU A 815 -4.21 -22.18 18.81
C LEU A 815 -4.12 -21.71 20.26
N GLY A 816 -4.46 -20.45 20.56
CA GLY A 816 -4.34 -19.88 21.91
C GLY A 816 -2.91 -19.59 22.35
N VAL A 817 -1.92 -19.78 21.47
CA VAL A 817 -0.51 -19.47 21.77
C VAL A 817 -0.21 -18.07 21.26
N ARG A 818 -0.25 -17.08 22.17
CA ARG A 818 0.33 -15.76 21.88
C ARG A 818 1.82 -15.94 21.60
N LYS A 819 2.41 -15.13 20.71
CA LYS A 819 3.88 -14.95 20.69
C LYS A 819 4.29 -14.52 22.10
N GLU A 820 4.85 -15.43 22.88
CA GLU A 820 5.33 -15.13 24.21
C GLU A 820 6.52 -14.16 24.09
N LYS A 821 6.49 -13.09 24.89
CA LYS A 821 7.61 -12.18 25.02
C LYS A 821 8.64 -12.79 25.94
N LEU A 822 9.91 -12.51 25.68
CA LEU A 822 11.00 -13.09 26.43
C LEU A 822 11.14 -12.40 27.80
N ASN A 823 11.22 -13.15 28.90
CA ASN A 823 11.55 -12.56 30.21
C ASN A 823 13.00 -11.99 30.17
N PHE A 824 13.10 -10.67 30.26
CA PHE A 824 14.33 -9.90 30.11
C PHE A 824 15.33 -10.18 31.22
N ASP A 825 14.85 -10.37 32.45
CA ASP A 825 15.69 -10.62 33.62
C ASP A 825 16.40 -11.96 33.50
N LYS A 826 15.65 -13.01 33.15
CA LYS A 826 16.18 -14.34 32.87
C LYS A 826 17.19 -14.31 31.72
N HIS A 827 16.90 -13.54 30.68
CA HIS A 827 17.77 -13.41 29.52
C HIS A 827 19.09 -12.70 29.85
N LEU A 828 19.05 -11.60 30.60
CA LEU A 828 20.26 -10.87 31.01
C LEU A 828 21.20 -11.74 31.83
N SER A 829 20.69 -12.56 32.74
CA SER A 829 21.49 -13.53 33.49
C SER A 829 22.23 -14.50 32.55
N ASN A 830 21.55 -15.00 31.51
CA ASN A 830 22.17 -15.90 30.54
C ASN A 830 23.26 -15.19 29.70
N VAL A 831 22.98 -13.96 29.21
CA VAL A 831 23.93 -13.16 28.41
C VAL A 831 25.16 -12.78 29.25
N LYS A 832 24.97 -12.54 30.54
CA LYS A 832 26.04 -12.18 31.50
C LYS A 832 27.12 -13.25 31.58
N ASP A 833 26.81 -14.52 31.34
CA ASP A 833 27.77 -15.63 31.48
C ASP A 833 28.22 -16.24 30.14
N LYS A 834 27.56 -15.87 29.02
CA LYS A 834 27.86 -16.38 27.68
C LYS A 834 29.10 -15.76 27.02
N THR A 835 29.82 -16.54 26.22
CA THR A 835 30.93 -16.06 25.36
C THR A 835 30.49 -15.92 23.91
N TYR A 836 30.93 -14.85 23.22
CA TYR A 836 30.55 -14.56 21.84
C TYR A 836 31.78 -14.57 20.91
N SER A 837 31.62 -15.11 19.71
CA SER A 837 32.69 -15.16 18.69
C SER A 837 32.78 -13.90 17.83
N SER A 838 31.78 -13.01 17.87
CA SER A 838 31.70 -11.81 17.04
C SER A 838 30.66 -10.82 17.60
N MET A 839 30.81 -9.53 17.31
CA MET A 839 29.86 -8.50 17.72
C MET A 839 28.44 -8.71 17.15
N ASP A 840 28.32 -9.18 15.90
CA ASP A 840 27.01 -9.39 15.26
C ASP A 840 26.16 -10.46 15.96
N LYS A 841 26.78 -11.57 16.40
CA LYS A 841 26.09 -12.58 17.20
C LYS A 841 25.56 -12.04 18.53
N MET A 842 26.33 -11.16 19.18
CA MET A 842 25.91 -10.53 20.44
C MET A 842 24.76 -9.54 20.25
N ILE A 843 24.80 -8.74 19.16
CA ILE A 843 23.69 -7.83 18.79
C ILE A 843 22.39 -8.64 18.54
N SER A 844 22.50 -9.80 17.91
CA SER A 844 21.34 -10.65 17.57
C SER A 844 20.60 -11.18 18.79
N GLU A 845 21.25 -11.34 19.94
CA GLU A 845 20.59 -11.78 21.19
C GLU A 845 19.53 -10.77 21.65
N PHE A 846 19.81 -9.48 21.42
CA PHE A 846 18.96 -8.37 21.84
C PHE A 846 17.88 -7.98 20.81
N ALA A 847 17.70 -8.76 19.74
CA ALA A 847 16.78 -8.48 18.65
C ALA A 847 15.35 -9.05 18.86
N HIS A 848 14.85 -9.06 20.09
CA HIS A 848 13.56 -9.70 20.41
C HIS A 848 12.66 -8.77 21.24
N ASP A 849 11.36 -9.12 21.33
CA ASP A 849 10.44 -8.47 22.25
C ASP A 849 10.57 -9.07 23.65
N PHE A 850 10.70 -8.19 24.65
CA PHE A 850 10.94 -8.58 26.02
C PHE A 850 9.78 -8.16 26.96
N THR A 851 9.57 -8.95 28.02
CA THR A 851 8.78 -8.63 29.22
C THR A 851 9.68 -8.70 30.45
N SER A 852 9.27 -8.08 31.54
CA SER A 852 9.95 -8.21 32.82
C SER A 852 8.92 -8.02 33.93
N ASP A 853 9.07 -8.82 34.99
CA ASP A 853 8.26 -8.73 36.20
C ASP A 853 8.86 -7.74 37.20
N THR A 854 10.11 -7.33 36.99
CA THR A 854 10.87 -6.46 37.91
C THR A 854 11.14 -5.06 37.34
N MET A 855 11.01 -4.88 36.03
CA MET A 855 11.32 -3.63 35.33
C MET A 855 10.13 -3.14 34.51
N THR A 856 9.87 -1.85 34.61
CA THR A 856 8.91 -1.17 33.73
C THR A 856 9.56 -0.79 32.42
N SER A 857 8.87 -1.08 31.31
CA SER A 857 9.32 -0.65 29.99
C SER A 857 9.16 0.85 29.80
N VAL A 858 10.15 1.50 29.19
CA VAL A 858 10.15 2.92 28.86
C VAL A 858 10.36 3.13 27.36
N ARG A 859 9.82 4.22 26.82
CA ARG A 859 10.06 4.58 25.41
C ARG A 859 11.49 5.06 25.23
N LEU A 860 12.09 4.76 24.09
CA LEU A 860 13.45 5.18 23.77
C LEU A 860 13.55 6.71 23.73
N GLY A 861 12.54 7.38 23.18
CA GLY A 861 12.46 8.85 23.14
C GLY A 861 12.40 9.55 24.51
N THR A 862 11.99 8.84 25.57
CA THR A 862 11.98 9.38 26.94
C THR A 862 13.37 9.41 27.59
N GLU A 863 14.27 8.54 27.14
CA GLU A 863 15.63 8.40 27.68
C GLU A 863 16.70 8.94 26.73
N PHE A 864 16.40 8.99 25.43
CA PHE A 864 17.32 9.33 24.35
C PHE A 864 16.72 10.34 23.37
N THR A 865 17.52 11.33 22.98
CA THR A 865 17.25 12.22 21.85
C THR A 865 17.59 11.52 20.53
N ILE A 866 16.68 11.60 19.56
CA ILE A 866 16.87 11.05 18.21
C ILE A 866 16.89 12.21 17.20
N ILE A 867 17.99 12.30 16.45
CA ILE A 867 18.23 13.35 15.46
C ILE A 867 18.21 12.72 14.07
N GLN A 868 17.28 13.12 13.21
CA GLN A 868 17.17 12.57 11.86
C GLN A 868 18.34 13.02 10.97
N GLY A 869 18.97 12.09 10.27
CA GLY A 869 20.03 12.36 9.30
C GLY A 869 19.45 12.67 7.91
N THR A 870 20.07 13.56 7.15
CA THR A 870 19.69 13.81 5.74
C THR A 870 20.37 12.79 4.83
N GLN A 871 19.59 12.05 4.04
CA GLN A 871 20.11 10.97 3.19
C GLN A 871 20.90 11.50 2.00
N PHE A 872 22.01 10.84 1.67
CA PHE A 872 22.80 11.07 0.48
C PHE A 872 22.38 10.10 -0.65
N SER A 873 22.06 10.59 -1.84
CA SER A 873 21.59 9.80 -2.99
C SER A 873 22.53 9.89 -4.18
N LYS A 874 22.47 8.91 -5.11
CA LYS A 874 23.17 8.97 -6.40
C LYS A 874 22.80 10.23 -7.19
N LYS A 875 21.53 10.65 -7.08
CA LYS A 875 21.03 11.89 -7.69
C LYS A 875 21.71 13.12 -7.09
N ASP A 876 21.94 13.17 -5.78
CA ASP A 876 22.70 14.26 -5.15
C ASP A 876 24.14 14.29 -5.67
N ALA A 877 24.75 13.12 -5.87
CA ALA A 877 26.09 13.04 -6.45
C ALA A 877 26.15 13.56 -7.90
N TYR A 878 25.12 13.26 -8.70
CA TYR A 878 25.02 13.79 -10.06
C TYR A 878 24.60 15.27 -10.13
N GLN A 879 23.90 15.79 -9.11
CA GLN A 879 23.40 17.17 -9.04
C GLN A 879 24.40 18.13 -8.38
N HIS A 880 25.26 17.62 -7.49
CA HIS A 880 26.28 18.37 -6.76
C HIS A 880 27.67 17.75 -6.93
N PRO A 881 28.16 17.58 -8.17
CA PRO A 881 29.47 16.99 -8.41
C PRO A 881 30.58 17.92 -7.89
N GLY A 882 31.61 17.35 -7.27
CA GLY A 882 32.71 18.09 -6.64
C GLY A 882 33.97 17.25 -6.52
N ASP A 883 34.83 17.55 -5.54
CA ASP A 883 36.17 16.94 -5.42
C ASP A 883 36.27 15.95 -4.24
N ILE A 884 35.22 15.83 -3.43
CA ILE A 884 35.19 14.95 -2.25
C ILE A 884 34.74 13.54 -2.64
N ALA A 885 35.57 12.55 -2.34
CA ALA A 885 35.32 11.13 -2.59
C ALA A 885 34.27 10.54 -1.63
N VAL A 886 33.27 9.83 -2.18
CA VAL A 886 32.23 9.12 -1.41
C VAL A 886 32.36 7.62 -1.64
N PHE A 887 32.53 6.86 -0.55
CA PHE A 887 32.66 5.41 -0.56
C PHE A 887 31.32 4.74 -0.27
N THR A 888 31.05 3.59 -0.88
CA THR A 888 29.86 2.79 -0.62
C THR A 888 30.25 1.36 -0.28
N ALA A 889 29.37 0.63 0.42
CA ALA A 889 29.59 -0.78 0.77
C ALA A 889 29.67 -1.73 -0.46
N ALA A 890 29.53 -1.21 -1.68
CA ALA A 890 29.53 -1.97 -2.92
C ALA A 890 30.84 -1.86 -3.73
N THR A 891 31.81 -1.03 -3.32
CA THR A 891 33.02 -0.76 -4.12
C THR A 891 34.31 -0.74 -3.28
N ASN A 892 35.42 -1.26 -3.83
CA ASN A 892 36.76 -1.20 -3.22
C ASN A 892 37.48 0.16 -3.38
N GLY A 893 36.76 1.19 -3.87
CA GLY A 893 37.23 2.56 -4.11
C GLY A 893 36.07 3.58 -4.09
N PRO A 894 36.32 4.87 -4.36
CA PRO A 894 35.27 5.90 -4.33
C PRO A 894 34.22 5.63 -5.40
N ALA A 895 32.94 5.65 -5.01
CA ALA A 895 31.81 5.44 -5.89
C ALA A 895 31.35 6.74 -6.57
N TYR A 896 31.54 7.89 -5.92
CA TYR A 896 31.16 9.22 -6.42
C TYR A 896 32.15 10.30 -5.99
N TYR A 897 32.14 11.43 -6.69
CA TYR A 897 32.77 12.67 -6.25
C TYR A 897 31.75 13.80 -6.14
N VAL A 898 31.76 14.51 -5.01
CA VAL A 898 30.75 15.53 -4.67
C VAL A 898 31.34 16.79 -4.05
N SER A 899 30.58 17.87 -4.04
CA SER A 899 31.01 19.13 -3.44
C SER A 899 31.15 18.99 -1.92
N GLU A 900 32.13 19.69 -1.36
CA GLU A 900 32.37 19.73 0.09
C GLU A 900 31.16 20.27 0.86
N ASN A 901 30.44 21.20 0.24
CA ASN A 901 29.17 21.72 0.74
C ASN A 901 28.03 21.24 -0.16
N ILE A 902 27.20 20.33 0.37
CA ILE A 902 25.93 19.95 -0.25
C ILE A 902 24.82 20.58 0.59
N PRO A 903 23.92 21.37 -0.02
CA PRO A 903 22.86 22.05 0.72
C PRO A 903 22.09 21.09 1.64
N ASN A 904 21.99 21.46 2.92
CA ASN A 904 21.27 20.72 3.97
C ASN A 904 21.86 19.35 4.34
N LYS A 905 23.15 19.09 4.10
CA LYS A 905 23.83 17.84 4.49
C LYS A 905 25.13 18.06 5.25
N VAL A 906 25.47 17.11 6.13
CA VAL A 906 26.67 17.11 6.97
C VAL A 906 27.46 15.83 6.73
N MET A 907 28.76 15.94 6.46
CA MET A 907 29.65 14.78 6.29
C MET A 907 30.11 14.21 7.64
N ILE A 908 30.21 12.87 7.74
CA ILE A 908 30.65 12.14 8.95
C ILE A 908 31.94 11.38 8.63
N VAL A 909 32.92 11.37 9.54
CA VAL A 909 34.25 10.74 9.38
C VAL A 909 34.49 9.67 10.48
N GLY A 910 34.78 8.41 10.12
CA GLY A 910 35.16 7.33 11.06
C GLY A 910 34.94 5.89 10.55
N PRO A 911 35.52 4.84 11.19
CA PRO A 911 35.31 3.44 10.81
C PRO A 911 33.86 3.00 11.10
N SER A 912 33.26 2.22 10.19
CA SER A 912 31.85 1.83 10.22
C SER A 912 31.68 0.34 10.47
N LEU A 913 30.81 -0.06 11.42
CA LEU A 913 30.27 -1.42 11.48
C LEU A 913 29.13 -1.52 10.46
N ILE A 914 29.42 -2.12 9.31
CA ILE A 914 28.47 -2.33 8.22
C ILE A 914 27.75 -3.64 8.47
N TRP A 915 26.44 -3.62 8.70
CA TRP A 915 25.63 -4.81 8.48
C TRP A 915 24.92 -4.66 7.13
N ALA A 916 25.15 -5.60 6.24
CA ALA A 916 24.47 -5.64 4.95
C ALA A 916 23.66 -6.94 4.86
N ARG A 917 22.41 -6.83 4.41
CA ARG A 917 21.77 -7.93 3.68
C ARG A 917 22.32 -7.84 2.25
N LYS A 918 22.60 -8.97 1.59
CA LYS A 918 22.90 -8.98 0.15
C LYS A 918 21.73 -8.27 -0.56
N GLY A 919 21.98 -7.09 -1.15
CA GLY A 919 20.98 -6.32 -1.91
C GLY A 919 20.20 -5.20 -1.18
N ALA A 920 20.48 -4.87 0.09
CA ALA A 920 19.82 -3.74 0.79
C ALA A 920 20.84 -2.69 1.28
N LYS A 921 20.44 -1.41 1.36
CA LYS A 921 21.27 -0.32 1.91
C LYS A 921 21.68 -0.65 3.35
N ALA A 922 22.98 -0.82 3.57
CA ALA A 922 23.55 -1.14 4.87
C ALA A 922 23.17 -0.09 5.93
N GLY A 923 22.77 -0.54 7.12
CA GLY A 923 22.81 0.31 8.30
C GLY A 923 24.25 0.32 8.81
N THR A 924 24.75 1.48 9.24
CA THR A 924 26.12 1.63 9.73
C THR A 924 26.11 2.17 11.14
N ILE A 925 26.30 1.33 12.16
CA ILE A 925 26.54 1.87 13.51
C ILE A 925 27.95 2.43 13.56
N GLN A 926 28.06 3.68 14.00
CA GLN A 926 29.32 4.35 14.24
C GLN A 926 29.30 5.00 15.61
N LYS A 927 30.23 4.63 16.49
CA LYS A 927 30.48 5.37 17.73
C LYS A 927 31.20 6.67 17.36
N TYR A 928 30.51 7.80 17.47
CA TYR A 928 31.10 9.13 17.27
C TYR A 928 31.55 9.73 18.61
N GLU A 929 32.82 10.12 18.70
CA GLU A 929 33.39 10.81 19.85
C GLU A 929 33.65 12.28 19.47
N LYS A 930 32.76 13.19 19.86
CA LYS A 930 33.03 14.64 19.72
C LYS A 930 33.84 15.10 20.92
N LYS A 931 35.04 15.64 20.69
CA LYS A 931 35.83 16.30 21.74
C LYS A 931 35.12 17.62 22.10
N ILE A 932 34.52 17.70 23.30
CA ILE A 932 33.86 18.93 23.79
C ILE A 932 34.90 19.83 24.48
N SER A 933 35.93 19.24 25.12
CA SER A 933 37.06 19.94 25.73
C SER A 933 38.31 19.04 25.84
N ARG A 934 39.44 19.56 26.36
CA ARG A 934 40.70 18.80 26.56
C ARG A 934 40.55 17.55 27.46
N THR A 935 39.48 17.46 28.26
CA THR A 935 39.26 16.36 29.23
C THR A 935 37.89 15.68 29.10
N MET A 936 37.06 16.04 28.11
CA MET A 936 35.67 15.57 28.03
C MET A 936 35.26 15.19 26.59
N TYR A 937 34.85 13.94 26.42
CA TYR A 937 34.26 13.41 25.19
C TYR A 937 32.72 13.42 25.28
N ALA A 938 32.04 13.80 24.19
CA ALA A 938 30.58 13.71 24.07
C ALA A 938 30.12 12.25 23.91
N PRO A 939 28.92 11.91 24.39
CA PRO A 939 28.48 10.53 24.42
C PRO A 939 27.71 10.10 23.18
N PHE A 940 27.98 8.86 22.80
CA PHE A 940 27.15 7.89 22.10
C PHE A 940 26.23 8.36 20.95
N TYR A 941 26.52 7.83 19.76
CA TYR A 941 25.76 8.05 18.53
C TYR A 941 25.54 6.65 17.91
N ILE A 942 24.30 6.28 17.61
CA ILE A 942 24.00 5.17 16.68
C ILE A 942 23.61 5.84 15.38
N SER A 943 24.42 5.65 14.33
CA SER A 943 24.07 6.07 12.98
C SER A 943 23.28 4.96 12.28
N ASP A 944 22.20 5.31 11.61
CA ASP A 944 21.56 4.54 10.54
C ASP A 944 21.46 5.51 9.35
N VAL A 945 21.06 5.02 8.17
CA VAL A 945 20.65 5.82 6.99
C VAL A 945 19.56 6.87 7.34
N SER A 946 19.07 6.89 8.59
CA SER A 946 17.97 7.70 9.11
C SER A 946 18.29 8.64 10.28
N GLY A 947 19.45 8.55 10.97
CA GLY A 947 19.75 9.48 12.08
C GLY A 947 20.71 9.01 13.18
N ILE A 948 20.79 9.81 14.25
CA ILE A 948 21.66 9.70 15.44
C ILE A 948 20.80 9.51 16.70
N ILE A 949 21.15 8.54 17.55
CA ILE A 949 20.53 8.32 18.89
C ILE A 949 21.52 8.71 19.99
N LYS A 950 21.11 9.54 20.97
CA LYS A 950 21.95 10.05 22.06
C LYS A 950 21.20 10.17 23.39
N PRO A 951 21.77 9.77 24.55
CA PRO A 951 21.14 10.03 25.85
C PRO A 951 20.94 11.53 26.12
N TYR A 952 19.90 11.91 26.87
CA TYR A 952 19.80 13.28 27.37
C TYR A 952 21.04 13.64 28.22
N LYS A 953 21.53 14.89 28.07
CA LYS A 953 22.82 15.33 28.64
C LYS A 953 22.93 15.10 30.15
N GLU A 954 21.82 15.24 30.86
CA GLU A 954 21.72 15.08 32.32
C GLU A 954 21.73 13.60 32.75
N LYS A 955 21.32 12.69 31.87
CA LYS A 955 21.20 11.25 32.13
C LYS A 955 22.44 10.45 31.73
N LEU A 956 23.48 11.11 31.22
CA LEU A 956 24.65 10.44 30.65
C LEU A 956 25.37 9.50 31.64
N LYS A 957 25.44 9.88 32.91
CA LYS A 957 26.15 9.11 33.94
C LYS A 957 25.38 7.86 34.41
N LEU A 958 24.14 7.66 33.93
CA LEU A 958 23.24 6.61 34.40
C LEU A 958 23.33 5.30 33.60
N TYR A 959 24.14 5.26 32.53
CA TYR A 959 24.15 4.17 31.57
C TYR A 959 25.57 3.71 31.19
N ASP A 960 25.79 2.41 31.03
CA ASP A 960 26.97 1.90 30.31
C ASP A 960 26.69 1.97 28.80
N LEU A 961 27.41 2.85 28.11
CA LEU A 961 27.15 3.19 26.72
C LEU A 961 27.43 2.02 25.76
N ASP A 962 28.34 1.11 26.11
CA ASP A 962 28.67 -0.02 25.24
C ASP A 962 27.60 -1.12 25.33
N PHE A 963 26.95 -1.30 26.49
CA PHE A 963 25.75 -2.13 26.63
C PHE A 963 24.54 -1.52 25.89
N ILE A 964 24.24 -0.25 26.13
CA ILE A 964 23.10 0.42 25.49
C ILE A 964 23.23 0.38 23.97
N MET A 965 24.46 0.48 23.46
CA MET A 965 24.74 0.33 22.04
C MET A 965 24.26 -0.99 21.48
N ILE A 966 24.69 -2.11 22.06
CA ILE A 966 24.34 -3.43 21.54
C ILE A 966 22.86 -3.76 21.76
N TYR A 967 22.25 -3.25 22.84
CA TYR A 967 20.85 -3.49 23.14
C TYR A 967 19.94 -2.77 22.15
N ILE A 968 20.15 -1.46 21.96
CA ILE A 968 19.40 -0.69 20.95
C ILE A 968 19.72 -1.23 19.54
N ALA A 969 20.96 -1.60 19.25
CA ALA A 969 21.32 -2.20 17.97
C ALA A 969 20.53 -3.49 17.70
N GLY A 970 20.35 -4.35 18.71
CA GLY A 970 19.54 -5.56 18.61
C GLY A 970 18.08 -5.24 18.30
N LEU A 971 17.46 -4.34 19.07
CA LEU A 971 16.07 -3.92 18.85
C LEU A 971 15.87 -3.28 17.46
N VAL A 972 16.84 -2.50 16.98
CA VAL A 972 16.84 -1.93 15.63
C VAL A 972 17.03 -3.03 14.56
N LYS A 973 17.85 -4.04 14.83
CA LYS A 973 18.05 -5.19 13.94
C LYS A 973 16.75 -5.99 13.77
N HIS A 974 16.00 -6.21 14.85
CA HIS A 974 14.66 -6.85 14.83
C HIS A 974 13.69 -6.10 13.91
N GLU A 975 13.55 -4.78 14.11
CA GLU A 975 12.69 -3.93 13.28
C GLU A 975 13.04 -3.97 11.78
N ARG A 976 14.29 -4.26 11.43
CA ARG A 976 14.76 -4.42 10.04
C ARG A 976 14.65 -5.84 9.50
N GLN A 977 14.56 -6.86 10.37
CA GLN A 977 14.52 -8.28 9.97
C GLN A 977 13.11 -8.79 9.65
N SER A 978 12.05 -8.03 9.96
CA SER A 978 10.72 -8.29 9.39
C SER A 978 10.83 -8.29 7.85
N GLU A 979 10.84 -9.46 7.23
CA GLU A 979 11.26 -9.68 5.84
C GLU A 979 10.50 -8.82 4.80
N ALA A 980 9.33 -8.30 5.17
CA ALA A 980 8.44 -7.47 4.36
C ALA A 980 8.79 -5.96 4.34
N ASN A 981 9.72 -5.50 5.19
CA ASN A 981 9.93 -4.07 5.43
C ASN A 981 11.25 -3.55 4.86
N ASN A 982 11.23 -3.16 3.58
CA ASN A 982 12.21 -2.23 3.00
C ASN A 982 12.11 -0.80 3.61
N ALA A 983 11.34 -0.59 4.68
CA ALA A 983 11.22 0.69 5.34
C ALA A 983 12.46 0.98 6.17
N GLN A 984 13.19 2.02 5.78
CA GLN A 984 14.18 2.66 6.65
C GLN A 984 13.53 2.95 8.01
N LEU A 985 14.20 2.64 9.12
CA LEU A 985 13.75 3.13 10.43
C LEU A 985 13.64 4.66 10.32
N ASN A 986 12.56 5.25 10.80
CA ASN A 986 12.43 6.71 10.87
C ASN A 986 12.44 7.17 12.32
N LYS A 987 12.66 8.47 12.54
CA LYS A 987 12.77 9.07 13.88
C LYS A 987 11.61 8.68 14.80
N THR A 988 10.37 8.76 14.31
CA THR A 988 9.17 8.44 15.10
C THR A 988 9.10 6.96 15.51
N LYS A 989 9.53 6.03 14.64
CA LYS A 989 9.59 4.60 15.00
C LYS A 989 10.62 4.36 16.11
N LEU A 990 11.83 4.94 15.95
CA LEU A 990 12.88 4.86 16.96
C LEU A 990 12.42 5.46 18.30
N GLU A 991 11.76 6.62 18.30
CA GLU A 991 11.27 7.28 19.53
C GLU A 991 10.27 6.44 20.31
N ASN A 992 9.50 5.59 19.62
CA ASN A 992 8.48 4.73 20.23
C ASN A 992 8.95 3.31 20.53
N LEU A 993 10.23 2.97 20.26
CA LEU A 993 10.78 1.69 20.70
C LEU A 993 10.75 1.59 22.21
N HIS A 994 10.38 0.43 22.72
CA HIS A 994 10.26 0.18 24.15
C HIS A 994 11.49 -0.59 24.62
N ILE A 995 12.13 -0.09 25.68
CA ILE A 995 13.35 -0.68 26.25
C ILE A 995 13.13 -0.97 27.73
N LEU A 996 13.85 -1.98 28.24
CA LEU A 996 13.97 -2.29 29.66
C LEU A 996 15.40 -1.98 30.11
N LEU A 997 15.56 -1.20 31.17
CA LEU A 997 16.87 -0.71 31.61
C LEU A 997 17.27 -1.42 32.90
N PRO A 998 18.24 -2.36 32.86
CA PRO A 998 18.67 -3.10 34.03
C PRO A 998 19.62 -2.27 34.90
N SER A 999 19.98 -2.79 36.08
CA SER A 999 20.91 -2.10 36.99
C SER A 999 22.26 -1.79 36.30
N ILE A 1000 22.88 -0.68 36.70
CA ILE A 1000 24.15 -0.22 36.13
C ILE A 1000 25.25 -1.28 36.22
N GLU A 1001 25.24 -2.12 37.25
CA GLU A 1001 26.18 -3.22 37.44
C GLU A 1001 26.08 -4.28 36.33
N ILE A 1002 24.85 -4.65 35.96
CA ILE A 1002 24.59 -5.58 34.84
C ILE A 1002 25.03 -4.95 33.53
N GLN A 1003 24.70 -3.66 33.32
CA GLN A 1003 25.11 -2.93 32.13
C GLN A 1003 26.65 -2.89 32.00
N ILE A 1004 27.37 -2.59 33.08
CA ILE A 1004 28.85 -2.56 33.10
C ILE A 1004 29.44 -3.94 32.78
N SER A 1005 28.86 -5.01 33.34
CA SER A 1005 29.32 -6.38 33.11
C SER A 1005 29.26 -6.75 31.63
N ILE A 1006 28.12 -6.49 30.98
CA ILE A 1006 27.92 -6.77 29.57
C ILE A 1006 28.78 -5.80 28.71
N GLY A 1007 28.82 -4.51 29.06
CA GLY A 1007 29.63 -3.50 28.39
C GLY A 1007 31.13 -3.81 28.38
N LYS A 1008 31.67 -4.40 29.46
CA LYS A 1008 33.08 -4.90 29.48
C LYS A 1008 33.33 -5.96 28.42
N LYS A 1009 32.37 -6.85 28.14
CA LYS A 1009 32.50 -7.86 27.07
C LYS A 1009 32.49 -7.21 25.69
N VAL A 1010 31.63 -6.22 25.47
CA VAL A 1010 31.59 -5.45 24.21
C VAL A 1010 32.94 -4.79 23.94
N ARG A 1011 33.53 -4.13 24.96
CA ARG A 1011 34.86 -3.52 24.86
C ARG A 1011 35.97 -4.52 24.55
N LYS A 1012 35.86 -5.77 25.01
CA LYS A 1012 36.81 -6.84 24.71
C LYS A 1012 36.69 -7.35 23.27
N LEU A 1013 35.49 -7.35 22.69
CA LEU A 1013 35.25 -7.74 21.29
C LEU A 1013 35.63 -6.66 20.27
N ASN A 1014 35.69 -5.40 20.69
CA ASN A 1014 36.11 -4.25 19.86
C ASN A 1014 37.63 -4.05 19.78
N LYS A 1015 38.39 -4.66 20.69
CA LYS A 1015 39.85 -4.73 20.65
C LYS A 1015 40.27 -5.96 19.87
#